data_AF-A0A1Z3NB97-F1
#
_entry.id   AF-A0A1Z3NB97-F1
#
_cell.length_a   1.000
_cell.length_b   1.000
_cell.length_c   1.000
_cell.angle_alpha   90.00
_cell.angle_beta   90.00
_cell.angle_gamma   90.00
#
_symmetry.space_group_name_H-M   'P 1'
#
loop_
_entity.id
_entity.type
_entity.pdbx_description
1 polymer ?
#
loop_
_entity_poly.entity_id
_entity_poly.type
_entity_poly.pdbx_seq_one_letter_code
_entity_poly.pdbx_strand_id
1 'polypeptide(L)'
;MNKLTLITLLMACTLPALSRAEVPAHQTSLLSPLKFTNRAQCALDSEKPTSSIMIMIDGYNAGKTANSVAKLRGLNTEEYSNKAMKEFRLSVAYMTLNIMNKMIRGQLPVLPMNLKTADLPKYLQVNRSCEASGGNCTELNDYLSQIWARAGKRAELLAFDSFTQQNFPLHASKDRLGCYYIKKFSALQGHLQNPEVNQANLQDIALAYLNEADYLTGCFNADDKLNNRFVTLQIDWETNANSLAQQGFDFWNSLKIYLSWAWRHTNEVEQLSPSFGRIFRSIALEESIMFTPNGCKSMTKPSCDSEYLSSNSIRELAKISGPTPEHFDTVPVGTEAEMLEKGVRGVNNDFLGTQSFDSAQEWLANFRKNVIQSRALMKTKYQAAITILNLLQDQLGAAVLSTVVSKDISAHRGNEAMMNELYYMCTEIRLAGDETLDFLKSDIDRIAQLKNMTQMQYSDRRSLQEHVNFFNAVSAQVLPFCNELEKQNYWNKSGYTVNKSGFAPWAKEMMQLQANPEEAKFIPTAFNNQPLLSWNNQSVAGAQAICYSSVDCTRLMVKSMVDLYAVSTYADALVPLAGKTSDPNLFNPYSELKTCKMYDPWFQTQRMNKVLMVDLANTALFGWNILPIYVDVNFTAPKVASFNQLVKDGKIKFDPRVEKSKMQTSLVADFGPLLGAPCAVSLNNNGIKNYNFYSFSGLTVNYCDSKQSNEVVSNNPSDFATGAKTARSFCGGCTLNFTAVAAASTSTFGVVNPAKFVVYLFRTFQKYFSAKKDKVNIPKSWEVNAAYAAEVYKKYGQIPSHCVDQLSKGLKCFRDSCAAKAADVFEKAYNTKVHEVYIREDDDSQWPPSDTKEAWIKSDLCKGEAVIRFTCNERKVENFRTHSMYGFHKSCRRAMGK
;
A
#
# COMPACT_ATOMS: atom_id res chain seq x y z
N MET A 1 -61.10 -65.32 6.75
CA MET A 1 -59.96 -66.27 6.75
C MET A 1 -58.86 -65.70 5.86
N ASN A 2 -57.69 -65.46 6.47
CA ASN A 2 -56.34 -65.66 5.93
C ASN A 2 -55.91 -65.18 4.51
N LYS A 3 -54.90 -64.30 4.56
CA LYS A 3 -53.53 -64.43 4.02
C LYS A 3 -53.17 -63.88 2.62
N LEU A 4 -52.17 -62.98 2.68
CA LEU A 4 -50.96 -62.84 1.83
C LEU A 4 -51.17 -62.82 0.31
N THR A 5 -50.80 -61.77 -0.42
CA THR A 5 -49.43 -61.36 -0.80
C THR A 5 -49.57 -60.24 -1.86
N LEU A 6 -48.56 -59.37 -1.99
CA LEU A 6 -48.30 -58.46 -3.12
C LEU A 6 -48.90 -57.04 -3.08
N ILE A 7 -48.32 -56.14 -2.25
CA ILE A 7 -48.23 -54.70 -2.59
C ILE A 7 -46.81 -54.23 -2.26
N THR A 8 -45.93 -54.32 -3.25
CA THR A 8 -44.63 -53.65 -3.31
C THR A 8 -44.50 -53.07 -4.71
N LEU A 9 -44.94 -51.82 -4.90
CA LEU A 9 -44.36 -50.86 -5.85
C LEU A 9 -45.13 -49.52 -5.82
N LEU A 10 -44.37 -48.42 -5.96
CA LEU A 10 -44.80 -47.06 -6.35
C LEU A 10 -45.44 -46.17 -5.27
N MET A 11 -44.64 -45.79 -4.26
CA MET A 11 -44.62 -44.39 -3.81
C MET A 11 -43.31 -43.75 -4.29
N ALA A 12 -43.33 -43.26 -5.52
CA ALA A 12 -42.37 -42.28 -6.00
C ALA A 12 -42.72 -40.94 -5.35
N CYS A 13 -42.18 -40.67 -4.16
CA CYS A 13 -42.07 -39.29 -3.67
C CYS A 13 -41.10 -38.55 -4.60
N THR A 14 -41.65 -37.76 -5.51
CA THR A 14 -40.91 -36.75 -6.27
C THR A 14 -40.38 -35.71 -5.28
N LEU A 15 -39.19 -35.95 -4.76
CA LEU A 15 -38.34 -34.89 -4.21
C LEU A 15 -38.15 -33.87 -5.34
N PRO A 16 -38.52 -32.59 -5.16
CA PRO A 16 -38.12 -31.57 -6.11
C PRO A 16 -36.59 -31.58 -6.14
N ALA A 17 -36.03 -31.89 -7.30
CA ALA A 17 -34.60 -31.77 -7.54
C ALA A 17 -34.22 -30.31 -7.24
N LEU A 18 -33.63 -30.08 -6.08
CA LEU A 18 -32.99 -28.82 -5.72
C LEU A 18 -31.92 -28.56 -6.78
N SER A 19 -32.20 -27.62 -7.66
CA SER A 19 -31.22 -27.09 -8.61
C SER A 19 -30.00 -26.62 -7.81
N ARG A 20 -28.87 -27.33 -7.96
CA ARG A 20 -27.56 -26.83 -7.54
C ARG A 20 -27.42 -25.42 -8.12
N ALA A 21 -27.11 -24.43 -7.28
CA ALA A 21 -26.77 -23.09 -7.73
C ALA A 21 -25.69 -23.22 -8.82
N GLU A 22 -26.03 -22.81 -10.05
CA GLU A 22 -25.10 -22.88 -11.18
C GLU A 22 -23.88 -22.01 -10.87
N VAL A 23 -22.70 -22.61 -10.94
CA VAL A 23 -21.42 -21.90 -10.88
C VAL A 23 -21.37 -20.92 -12.07
N PRO A 24 -20.99 -19.64 -11.88
CA PRO A 24 -21.04 -18.66 -12.97
C PRO A 24 -20.22 -19.08 -14.20
N ALA A 25 -20.87 -19.07 -15.37
CA ALA A 25 -20.42 -19.66 -16.64
C ALA A 25 -19.16 -19.06 -17.32
N HIS A 26 -18.36 -18.23 -16.63
CA HIS A 26 -17.15 -17.59 -17.20
C HIS A 26 -15.87 -17.80 -16.39
N GLN A 27 -15.80 -18.88 -15.60
CA GLN A 27 -14.57 -19.25 -14.92
C GLN A 27 -13.57 -19.87 -15.90
N THR A 28 -12.39 -19.27 -16.03
CA THR A 28 -11.26 -19.86 -16.75
C THR A 28 -10.30 -20.51 -15.77
N SER A 29 -9.79 -21.69 -16.10
CA SER A 29 -8.64 -22.28 -15.40
C SER A 29 -7.32 -21.55 -15.71
N LEU A 30 -7.31 -20.65 -16.69
CA LEU A 30 -6.10 -19.94 -17.11
C LEU A 30 -5.83 -18.73 -16.20
N LEU A 31 -4.71 -18.77 -15.48
CA LEU A 31 -4.16 -17.64 -14.75
C LEU A 31 -3.98 -16.43 -15.67
N SER A 32 -4.33 -15.24 -15.17
CA SER A 32 -4.06 -14.00 -15.87
C SER A 32 -2.54 -13.77 -16.02
N PRO A 33 -2.09 -13.05 -17.06
CA PRO A 33 -0.69 -12.70 -17.21
C PRO A 33 -0.14 -11.96 -15.98
N LEU A 34 1.04 -12.38 -15.52
CA LEU A 34 1.74 -11.80 -14.38
C LEU A 34 2.39 -10.48 -14.78
N LYS A 35 2.10 -9.40 -14.06
CA LYS A 35 2.58 -8.05 -14.38
C LYS A 35 3.70 -7.64 -13.44
N PHE A 36 4.93 -7.79 -13.92
CA PHE A 36 6.11 -7.34 -13.20
C PHE A 36 6.32 -5.85 -13.47
N THR A 37 6.63 -5.11 -12.43
CA THR A 37 6.93 -3.69 -12.53
C THR A 37 8.14 -3.37 -11.69
N ASN A 38 8.98 -2.49 -12.19
CA ASN A 38 9.98 -1.89 -11.33
C ASN A 38 9.34 -0.80 -10.46
N ARG A 39 10.11 -0.29 -9.51
CA ARG A 39 9.71 0.78 -8.60
C ARG A 39 9.04 1.98 -9.29
N ALA A 40 9.65 2.52 -10.34
CA ALA A 40 9.15 3.72 -11.02
C ALA A 40 7.80 3.45 -11.70
N GLN A 41 7.65 2.30 -12.36
CA GLN A 41 6.40 1.89 -12.99
C GLN A 41 5.33 1.54 -11.96
N CYS A 42 5.70 0.91 -10.85
CA CYS A 42 4.78 0.61 -9.74
C CYS A 42 4.13 1.88 -9.19
N ALA A 43 4.91 2.94 -9.02
CA ALA A 43 4.37 4.25 -8.66
C ALA A 43 3.42 4.80 -9.76
N LEU A 44 3.74 4.65 -11.05
CA LEU A 44 2.80 5.05 -12.10
C LEU A 44 1.49 4.28 -12.06
N ASP A 45 1.56 2.98 -11.77
CA ASP A 45 0.41 2.10 -11.75
C ASP A 45 -0.43 2.20 -10.47
N SER A 46 0.11 2.74 -9.36
CA SER A 46 -0.62 2.92 -8.11
C SER A 46 -1.84 3.83 -8.22
N GLU A 47 -1.83 4.78 -9.15
CA GLU A 47 -2.97 5.65 -9.42
C GLU A 47 -4.01 5.01 -10.35
N LYS A 48 -3.79 3.76 -10.78
CA LYS A 48 -4.69 3.05 -11.70
C LYS A 48 -5.48 1.97 -10.95
N PRO A 49 -6.74 1.72 -11.36
CA PRO A 49 -7.55 0.67 -10.76
C PRO A 49 -6.99 -0.72 -11.09
N THR A 50 -6.97 -1.60 -10.09
CA THR A 50 -6.49 -2.97 -10.24
C THR A 50 -7.44 -3.85 -11.04
N SER A 51 -6.88 -4.84 -11.74
CA SER A 51 -7.61 -5.93 -12.41
C SER A 51 -7.51 -7.25 -11.66
N SER A 52 -6.80 -7.29 -10.54
CA SER A 52 -6.62 -8.49 -9.71
C SER A 52 -6.57 -8.10 -8.25
N ILE A 53 -7.25 -8.88 -7.42
CA ILE A 53 -7.37 -8.67 -5.98
C ILE A 53 -7.13 -9.97 -5.24
N MET A 54 -6.68 -9.87 -4.00
CA MET A 54 -6.74 -10.96 -3.03
C MET A 54 -7.81 -10.68 -1.99
N ILE A 55 -8.50 -11.74 -1.56
CA ILE A 55 -9.47 -11.72 -0.46
C ILE A 55 -8.89 -12.58 0.65
N MET A 56 -8.61 -11.95 1.78
CA MET A 56 -8.09 -12.59 2.97
C MET A 56 -9.23 -12.83 3.97
N ILE A 57 -9.63 -14.09 4.12
CA ILE A 57 -10.79 -14.51 4.91
C ILE A 57 -10.31 -15.11 6.25
N ASP A 58 -10.95 -14.70 7.34
CA ASP A 58 -10.90 -15.32 8.66
C ASP A 58 -12.28 -15.92 9.02
N GLY A 59 -12.37 -17.24 8.93
CA GLY A 59 -13.55 -18.02 9.26
C GLY A 59 -13.81 -18.20 10.76
N TYR A 60 -12.98 -17.64 11.65
CA TYR A 60 -13.10 -17.83 13.10
C TYR A 60 -14.50 -17.52 13.64
N ASN A 61 -15.11 -16.40 13.24
CA ASN A 61 -16.45 -16.01 13.69
C ASN A 61 -17.53 -17.02 13.25
N ALA A 62 -17.43 -17.55 12.03
CA ALA A 62 -18.34 -18.59 11.56
C ALA A 62 -18.20 -19.89 12.37
N GLY A 63 -16.96 -20.32 12.61
CA GLY A 63 -16.67 -21.48 13.43
C GLY A 63 -17.15 -21.30 14.88
N LYS A 64 -16.89 -20.14 15.49
CA LYS A 64 -17.33 -19.83 16.87
C LYS A 64 -18.85 -19.86 17.02
N THR A 65 -19.58 -19.32 16.07
CA THR A 65 -21.04 -19.32 16.14
C THR A 65 -21.59 -20.74 15.99
N ALA A 66 -21.04 -21.53 15.06
CA ALA A 66 -21.43 -22.94 14.91
C ALA A 66 -21.04 -23.79 16.13
N ASN A 67 -19.88 -23.53 16.74
CA ASN A 67 -19.47 -24.16 18.01
C ASN A 67 -20.52 -23.92 19.10
N SER A 68 -20.97 -22.68 19.24
CA SER A 68 -21.97 -22.29 20.23
C SER A 68 -23.30 -23.00 19.99
N VAL A 69 -23.76 -23.07 18.73
CA VAL A 69 -24.98 -23.82 18.36
C VAL A 69 -24.83 -25.32 18.60
N ALA A 70 -23.67 -25.90 18.29
CA ALA A 70 -23.40 -27.32 18.52
C ALA A 70 -23.41 -27.66 20.02
N LYS A 71 -22.78 -26.83 20.86
CA LYS A 71 -22.82 -26.97 22.33
C LYS A 71 -24.26 -26.96 22.87
N LEU A 72 -25.07 -26.02 22.41
CA LEU A 72 -26.48 -25.93 22.83
C LEU A 72 -27.33 -27.13 22.40
N ARG A 73 -26.91 -27.85 21.34
CA ARG A 73 -27.63 -29.01 20.80
C ARG A 73 -27.00 -30.36 21.18
N GLY A 74 -25.94 -30.38 21.99
CA GLY A 74 -25.23 -31.60 22.36
C GLY A 74 -24.53 -32.29 21.16
N LEU A 75 -24.12 -31.54 20.15
CA LEU A 75 -23.48 -32.04 18.93
C LEU A 75 -21.95 -31.89 18.99
N ASN A 76 -21.23 -32.58 18.09
CA ASN A 76 -19.78 -32.45 17.99
C ASN A 76 -19.37 -31.02 17.59
N THR A 77 -18.75 -30.31 18.53
CA THR A 77 -18.42 -28.89 18.36
C THR A 77 -17.31 -28.64 17.34
N GLU A 78 -16.35 -29.56 17.20
CA GLU A 78 -15.22 -29.42 16.28
C GLU A 78 -15.67 -29.62 14.83
N GLU A 79 -16.42 -30.70 14.59
CA GLU A 79 -16.99 -31.01 13.28
C GLU A 79 -17.87 -29.86 12.76
N TYR A 80 -18.77 -29.34 13.61
CA TYR A 80 -19.64 -28.22 13.26
C TYR A 80 -18.85 -26.94 13.00
N SER A 81 -17.80 -26.67 13.78
CA SER A 81 -16.94 -25.50 13.57
C SER A 81 -16.24 -25.58 12.22
N ASN A 82 -15.64 -26.74 11.89
CA ASN A 82 -14.93 -26.96 10.62
C ASN A 82 -15.89 -26.87 9.42
N LYS A 83 -17.08 -27.49 9.54
CA LYS A 83 -18.12 -27.41 8.51
C LYS A 83 -18.59 -25.97 8.27
N ALA A 84 -18.81 -25.20 9.34
CA ALA A 84 -19.23 -23.80 9.23
C ALA A 84 -18.14 -22.92 8.61
N MET A 85 -16.87 -23.10 8.99
CA MET A 85 -15.77 -22.38 8.36
C MET A 85 -15.70 -22.66 6.84
N LYS A 86 -15.89 -23.92 6.44
CA LYS A 86 -15.92 -24.34 5.02
C LYS A 86 -17.09 -23.72 4.27
N GLU A 87 -18.32 -23.85 4.79
CA GLU A 87 -19.50 -23.25 4.17
C GLU A 87 -19.39 -21.71 4.12
N PHE A 88 -18.78 -21.07 5.12
CA PHE A 88 -18.52 -19.63 5.14
C PHE A 88 -17.57 -19.20 4.02
N ARG A 89 -16.40 -19.85 3.89
CA ARG A 89 -15.45 -19.60 2.80
C ARG A 89 -16.12 -19.70 1.42
N LEU A 90 -16.85 -20.78 1.19
CA LEU A 90 -17.53 -21.03 -0.08
C LEU A 90 -18.62 -19.98 -0.36
N SER A 91 -19.35 -19.56 0.68
CA SER A 91 -20.37 -18.51 0.58
C SER A 91 -19.75 -17.16 0.23
N VAL A 92 -18.62 -16.79 0.85
CA VAL A 92 -17.90 -15.54 0.52
C VAL A 92 -17.41 -15.56 -0.93
N ALA A 93 -16.78 -16.66 -1.36
CA ALA A 93 -16.31 -16.81 -2.75
C ALA A 93 -17.46 -16.68 -3.75
N TYR A 94 -18.58 -17.35 -3.50
CA TYR A 94 -19.75 -17.29 -4.37
C TYR A 94 -20.35 -15.89 -4.41
N MET A 95 -20.62 -15.27 -3.26
CA MET A 95 -21.27 -13.97 -3.20
C MET A 95 -20.45 -12.92 -3.93
N THR A 96 -19.13 -12.94 -3.73
CA THR A 96 -18.21 -12.03 -4.44
C THR A 96 -18.30 -12.23 -5.95
N LEU A 97 -18.19 -13.46 -6.44
CA LEU A 97 -18.26 -13.74 -7.88
C LEU A 97 -19.64 -13.48 -8.47
N ASN A 98 -20.72 -13.77 -7.75
CA ASN A 98 -22.08 -13.52 -8.21
C ASN A 98 -22.31 -12.01 -8.41
N ILE A 99 -21.90 -11.19 -7.46
CA ILE A 99 -21.99 -9.73 -7.56
C ILE A 99 -21.12 -9.21 -8.70
N MET A 100 -19.86 -9.66 -8.80
CA MET A 100 -18.98 -9.27 -9.92
C MET A 100 -19.61 -9.63 -11.28
N ASN A 101 -20.15 -10.84 -11.42
CA ASN A 101 -20.84 -11.25 -12.65
C ASN A 101 -22.07 -10.40 -12.95
N LYS A 102 -22.89 -10.06 -11.95
CA LYS A 102 -24.04 -9.17 -12.12
C LYS A 102 -23.59 -7.77 -12.59
N MET A 103 -22.52 -7.23 -12.03
CA MET A 103 -21.98 -5.92 -12.45
C MET A 103 -21.37 -5.98 -13.87
N ILE A 104 -20.54 -6.98 -14.19
CA ILE A 104 -19.94 -7.15 -15.52
C ILE A 104 -21.01 -7.38 -16.59
N ARG A 105 -22.09 -8.09 -16.25
CA ARG A 105 -23.27 -8.27 -17.10
C ARG A 105 -24.23 -7.08 -17.07
N GLY A 106 -23.84 -5.95 -16.51
CA GLY A 106 -24.66 -4.73 -16.50
C GLY A 106 -26.03 -4.93 -15.84
N GLN A 107 -26.18 -5.96 -15.01
CA GLN A 107 -27.40 -6.26 -14.25
C GLN A 107 -27.45 -5.41 -12.99
N LEU A 108 -26.30 -5.10 -12.40
CA LEU A 108 -26.16 -4.13 -11.32
C LEU A 108 -25.37 -2.91 -11.82
N PRO A 109 -25.81 -1.68 -11.48
CA PRO A 109 -25.06 -0.49 -11.79
C PRO A 109 -23.82 -0.35 -10.89
N VAL A 110 -22.87 0.44 -11.35
CA VAL A 110 -21.69 0.87 -10.61
C VAL A 110 -22.01 2.19 -9.89
N LEU A 111 -21.81 2.19 -8.58
CA LEU A 111 -22.01 3.30 -7.67
C LEU A 111 -20.69 4.09 -7.50
N PRO A 112 -20.71 5.40 -7.76
CA PRO A 112 -19.52 6.24 -7.76
C PRO A 112 -18.95 6.39 -6.36
N MET A 113 -17.63 6.27 -6.24
CA MET A 113 -16.92 6.48 -4.98
C MET A 113 -16.84 7.96 -4.62
N ASN A 114 -16.72 8.85 -5.61
CA ASN A 114 -16.64 10.30 -5.39
C ASN A 114 -18.02 10.94 -5.36
N LEU A 115 -18.57 11.10 -4.16
CA LEU A 115 -19.88 11.72 -3.94
C LEU A 115 -19.92 13.23 -4.28
N LYS A 116 -18.79 13.89 -4.53
CA LYS A 116 -18.79 15.32 -4.90
C LYS A 116 -19.07 15.55 -6.39
N THR A 117 -18.83 14.55 -7.23
CA THR A 117 -18.98 14.63 -8.68
C THR A 117 -20.00 13.64 -9.23
N ALA A 118 -20.66 12.87 -8.36
CA ALA A 118 -21.66 11.89 -8.75
C ALA A 118 -22.95 12.58 -9.18
N ASP A 119 -23.56 12.09 -10.27
CA ASP A 119 -24.85 12.56 -10.79
C ASP A 119 -25.95 11.52 -10.50
N LEU A 120 -26.04 11.11 -9.22
CA LEU A 120 -27.01 10.13 -8.72
C LEU A 120 -27.71 10.72 -7.48
N PRO A 121 -28.78 11.52 -7.66
CA PRO A 121 -29.33 12.36 -6.59
C PRO A 121 -29.84 11.56 -5.38
N LYS A 122 -30.51 10.42 -5.59
CA LYS A 122 -31.00 9.57 -4.49
C LYS A 122 -29.83 8.91 -3.77
N TYR A 123 -28.85 8.36 -4.50
CA TYR A 123 -27.65 7.78 -3.90
C TYR A 123 -26.89 8.79 -3.04
N LEU A 124 -26.75 10.03 -3.53
CA LEU A 124 -26.13 11.12 -2.77
C LEU A 124 -26.91 11.46 -1.50
N GLN A 125 -28.24 11.53 -1.59
CA GLN A 125 -29.10 11.82 -0.45
C GLN A 125 -28.98 10.73 0.63
N VAL A 126 -29.12 9.46 0.27
CA VAL A 126 -29.10 8.35 1.24
C VAL A 126 -27.71 8.16 1.86
N ASN A 127 -26.62 8.43 1.13
CA ASN A 127 -25.28 8.42 1.70
C ASN A 127 -25.09 9.55 2.72
N ARG A 128 -25.52 10.77 2.42
CA ARG A 128 -25.44 11.90 3.37
C ARG A 128 -26.27 11.62 4.63
N SER A 129 -27.44 11.01 4.47
CA SER A 129 -28.31 10.60 5.57
C SER A 129 -27.63 9.54 6.46
N CYS A 130 -27.04 8.50 5.85
CA CYS A 130 -26.27 7.46 6.54
C CYS A 130 -25.03 8.03 7.27
N GLU A 131 -24.32 8.99 6.68
CA GLU A 131 -23.21 9.68 7.35
C GLU A 131 -23.68 10.51 8.55
N ALA A 132 -24.84 11.15 8.47
CA ALA A 132 -25.40 11.98 9.54
C ALA A 132 -25.98 11.14 10.69
N SER A 133 -26.47 9.93 10.41
CA SER A 133 -27.14 9.06 11.38
C SER A 133 -26.19 8.19 12.23
N GLY A 134 -24.87 8.41 12.16
CA GLY A 134 -23.90 7.75 13.01
C GLY A 134 -23.81 6.23 12.83
N GLY A 135 -24.19 5.71 11.66
CA GLY A 135 -24.13 4.27 11.33
C GLY A 135 -25.49 3.58 11.17
N ASN A 136 -26.61 4.25 11.45
CA ASN A 136 -27.94 3.73 11.10
C ASN A 136 -28.26 4.04 9.63
N CYS A 137 -27.84 3.15 8.73
CA CYS A 137 -27.94 3.33 7.29
C CYS A 137 -29.19 2.68 6.66
N THR A 138 -30.34 2.77 7.35
CA THR A 138 -31.61 2.16 6.90
C THR A 138 -32.03 2.64 5.50
N GLU A 139 -31.98 3.95 5.22
CA GLU A 139 -32.33 4.49 3.90
C GLU A 139 -31.39 3.99 2.78
N LEU A 140 -30.10 3.84 3.09
CA LEU A 140 -29.14 3.27 2.15
C LEU A 140 -29.44 1.78 1.91
N ASN A 141 -29.80 1.03 2.95
CA ASN A 141 -30.18 -0.38 2.81
C ASN A 141 -31.44 -0.55 1.96
N ASP A 142 -32.44 0.33 2.12
CA ASP A 142 -33.65 0.34 1.30
C ASP A 142 -33.37 0.72 -0.14
N TYR A 143 -32.47 1.69 -0.36
CA TYR A 143 -31.99 2.06 -1.69
C TYR A 143 -31.29 0.88 -2.39
N LEU A 144 -30.38 0.18 -1.69
CA LEU A 144 -29.69 -0.99 -2.21
C LEU A 144 -30.65 -2.17 -2.49
N SER A 145 -31.65 -2.38 -1.63
CA SER A 145 -32.73 -3.35 -1.84
C SER A 145 -33.49 -3.08 -3.13
N GLN A 146 -33.80 -1.82 -3.39
CA GLN A 146 -34.49 -1.39 -4.60
C GLN A 146 -33.64 -1.55 -5.86
N ILE A 147 -32.33 -1.32 -5.79
CA ILE A 147 -31.41 -1.66 -6.90
C ILE A 147 -31.39 -3.17 -7.13
N TRP A 148 -31.22 -3.96 -6.06
CA TRP A 148 -31.11 -5.41 -6.16
C TRP A 148 -32.35 -6.06 -6.76
N ALA A 149 -33.54 -5.62 -6.34
CA ALA A 149 -34.82 -6.10 -6.88
C ALA A 149 -35.01 -5.79 -8.38
N ARG A 150 -34.32 -4.77 -8.90
CA ARG A 150 -34.33 -4.37 -10.31
C ARG A 150 -33.12 -4.91 -11.08
N ALA A 151 -32.30 -5.77 -10.47
CA ALA A 151 -31.11 -6.30 -11.11
C ALA A 151 -31.47 -7.02 -12.44
N GLY A 152 -30.81 -6.63 -13.52
CA GLY A 152 -31.07 -7.15 -14.87
C GLY A 152 -32.22 -6.44 -15.62
N LYS A 153 -32.99 -5.57 -14.96
CA LYS A 153 -34.05 -4.76 -15.58
C LYS A 153 -33.53 -3.37 -15.92
N ARG A 154 -32.72 -3.26 -16.98
CA ARG A 154 -31.96 -2.05 -17.31
C ARG A 154 -32.83 -0.79 -17.41
N ALA A 155 -33.99 -0.86 -18.06
CA ALA A 155 -34.89 0.30 -18.19
C ALA A 155 -35.41 0.81 -16.83
N GLU A 156 -35.76 -0.10 -15.91
CA GLU A 156 -36.22 0.27 -14.57
C GLU A 156 -35.09 0.89 -13.73
N LEU A 157 -33.86 0.39 -13.88
CA LEU A 157 -32.68 0.96 -13.21
C LEU A 157 -32.39 2.37 -13.72
N LEU A 158 -32.38 2.60 -15.04
CA LEU A 158 -32.14 3.93 -15.61
C LEU A 158 -33.14 4.97 -15.10
N ALA A 159 -34.41 4.59 -14.91
CA ALA A 159 -35.45 5.47 -14.37
C ALA A 159 -35.39 5.66 -12.85
N PHE A 160 -34.61 4.85 -12.12
CA PHE A 160 -34.62 4.85 -10.65
C PHE A 160 -33.84 6.01 -10.03
N ASP A 161 -32.61 6.27 -10.48
CA ASP A 161 -31.73 7.30 -9.89
C ASP A 161 -30.86 8.01 -10.94
N SER A 162 -31.43 8.30 -12.11
CA SER A 162 -30.72 8.95 -13.23
C SER A 162 -29.46 8.20 -13.69
N PHE A 163 -29.42 6.88 -13.50
CA PHE A 163 -28.32 6.06 -14.02
C PHE A 163 -28.18 6.27 -15.53
N THR A 164 -26.94 6.36 -16.01
CA THR A 164 -26.63 6.47 -17.43
C THR A 164 -25.89 5.21 -17.91
N GLN A 165 -25.61 5.13 -19.21
CA GLN A 165 -24.77 4.07 -19.77
C GLN A 165 -23.38 4.01 -19.11
N GLN A 166 -22.87 5.14 -18.58
CA GLN A 166 -21.58 5.21 -17.90
C GLN A 166 -21.59 4.55 -16.51
N ASN A 167 -22.76 4.21 -15.97
CA ASN A 167 -22.87 3.47 -14.72
C ASN A 167 -22.89 1.95 -14.93
N PHE A 168 -22.79 1.47 -16.16
CA PHE A 168 -22.74 0.05 -16.44
C PHE A 168 -21.44 -0.25 -17.18
N PRO A 169 -20.65 -1.26 -16.74
CA PRO A 169 -19.45 -1.67 -17.44
C PRO A 169 -19.70 -1.91 -18.92
N LEU A 170 -18.81 -1.41 -19.77
CA LEU A 170 -18.85 -1.67 -21.20
C LEU A 170 -18.61 -3.16 -21.42
N HIS A 171 -19.66 -3.87 -21.83
CA HIS A 171 -19.58 -5.29 -22.15
C HIS A 171 -18.51 -5.53 -23.20
N ALA A 172 -17.40 -6.16 -22.82
CA ALA A 172 -16.63 -6.93 -23.77
C ALA A 172 -17.11 -8.38 -23.67
N SER A 173 -17.47 -8.98 -24.80
CA SER A 173 -17.71 -10.43 -24.92
C SER A 173 -16.52 -11.30 -24.50
N LYS A 174 -15.40 -10.67 -24.12
CA LYS A 174 -14.12 -11.26 -23.71
C LYS A 174 -13.82 -11.12 -22.22
N ASP A 175 -14.68 -10.48 -21.43
CA ASP A 175 -14.46 -10.35 -19.98
C ASP A 175 -14.45 -11.74 -19.32
N ARG A 176 -13.42 -12.01 -18.50
CA ARG A 176 -13.22 -13.30 -17.81
C ARG A 176 -12.93 -13.08 -16.33
N LEU A 177 -13.45 -14.00 -15.52
CA LEU A 177 -13.20 -14.02 -14.08
C LEU A 177 -12.43 -15.28 -13.69
N GLY A 178 -11.20 -15.09 -13.22
CA GLY A 178 -10.43 -16.13 -12.54
C GLY A 178 -10.70 -16.11 -11.04
N CYS A 179 -10.77 -17.28 -10.41
CA CYS A 179 -10.99 -17.38 -8.96
C CYS A 179 -10.23 -18.58 -8.36
N TYR A 180 -9.18 -18.27 -7.62
CA TYR A 180 -8.19 -19.24 -7.15
C TYR A 180 -8.08 -19.19 -5.62
N TYR A 181 -8.04 -20.35 -4.99
CA TYR A 181 -7.56 -20.52 -3.62
C TYR A 181 -6.03 -20.62 -3.65
N ILE A 182 -5.33 -19.77 -2.90
CA ILE A 182 -3.88 -19.82 -2.77
C ILE A 182 -3.48 -20.77 -1.64
N LYS A 183 -2.84 -21.89 -1.97
CA LYS A 183 -2.26 -22.82 -1.00
C LYS A 183 -0.90 -22.33 -0.49
N LYS A 184 -0.06 -21.84 -1.40
CA LYS A 184 1.28 -21.33 -1.11
C LYS A 184 1.61 -20.17 -2.07
N PHE A 185 2.17 -19.08 -1.54
CA PHE A 185 2.71 -18.00 -2.37
C PHE A 185 3.93 -18.53 -3.12
N SER A 186 3.90 -18.48 -4.45
CA SER A 186 4.94 -19.06 -5.31
C SER A 186 5.32 -18.14 -6.45
N ALA A 187 6.10 -18.64 -7.41
CA ALA A 187 6.42 -17.93 -8.64
C ALA A 187 5.17 -17.51 -9.45
N LEU A 188 4.00 -18.13 -9.20
CA LEU A 188 2.72 -17.70 -9.78
C LEU A 188 2.19 -16.37 -9.19
N GLN A 189 2.75 -15.91 -8.07
CA GLN A 189 2.64 -14.54 -7.56
C GLN A 189 4.01 -13.84 -7.60
N GLY A 190 4.91 -14.28 -8.48
CA GLY A 190 6.31 -13.85 -8.53
C GLY A 190 6.48 -12.35 -8.80
N HIS A 191 5.47 -11.68 -9.36
CA HIS A 191 5.45 -10.22 -9.50
C HIS A 191 5.41 -9.47 -8.18
N LEU A 192 5.06 -10.13 -7.06
CA LEU A 192 5.15 -9.57 -5.70
C LEU A 192 6.55 -9.72 -5.08
N GLN A 193 7.39 -10.55 -5.70
CA GLN A 193 8.65 -11.03 -5.13
C GLN A 193 9.87 -10.62 -5.95
N ASN A 194 9.69 -10.33 -7.25
CA ASN A 194 10.77 -9.96 -8.16
C ASN A 194 10.44 -8.63 -8.87
N PRO A 195 11.39 -7.67 -8.91
CA PRO A 195 11.18 -6.39 -9.59
C PRO A 195 11.42 -6.46 -11.10
N GLU A 196 12.04 -7.54 -11.59
CA GLU A 196 12.38 -7.76 -12.99
C GLU A 196 12.07 -9.21 -13.38
N VAL A 197 12.00 -9.46 -14.70
CA VAL A 197 11.88 -10.81 -15.26
C VAL A 197 13.22 -11.23 -15.83
N ASN A 198 13.81 -12.27 -15.27
CA ASN A 198 15.01 -12.91 -15.82
C ASN A 198 14.74 -14.39 -16.19
N GLN A 199 15.75 -15.07 -16.74
CA GLN A 199 15.65 -16.47 -17.16
C GLN A 199 15.27 -17.40 -16.00
N ALA A 200 15.86 -17.21 -14.81
CA ALA A 200 15.57 -18.01 -13.62
C ALA A 200 14.12 -17.80 -13.17
N ASN A 201 13.65 -16.55 -13.12
CA ASN A 201 12.26 -16.26 -12.78
C ASN A 201 11.27 -16.92 -13.76
N LEU A 202 11.54 -16.86 -15.07
CA LEU A 202 10.71 -17.52 -16.08
C LEU A 202 10.70 -19.04 -15.91
N GLN A 203 11.83 -19.62 -15.53
CA GLN A 203 11.94 -21.05 -15.25
C GLN A 203 11.15 -21.45 -13.99
N ASP A 204 11.25 -20.66 -12.92
CA ASP A 204 10.46 -20.89 -11.69
C ASP A 204 8.96 -20.75 -11.95
N ILE A 205 8.55 -19.74 -12.74
CA ILE A 205 7.16 -19.56 -13.17
C ILE A 205 6.69 -20.76 -13.98
N ALA A 206 7.50 -21.24 -14.92
CA ALA A 206 7.18 -22.41 -15.72
C ALA A 206 6.98 -23.66 -14.84
N LEU A 207 7.93 -23.94 -13.95
CA LEU A 207 7.86 -25.08 -13.03
C LEU A 207 6.68 -24.99 -12.07
N ALA A 208 6.40 -23.80 -11.54
CA ALA A 208 5.25 -23.59 -10.66
C ALA A 208 3.92 -23.77 -11.41
N TYR A 209 3.84 -23.35 -12.67
CA TYR A 209 2.66 -23.55 -13.52
C TYR A 209 2.45 -25.02 -13.90
N LEU A 210 3.53 -25.77 -14.16
CA LEU A 210 3.45 -27.21 -14.42
C LEU A 210 2.94 -28.00 -13.21
N ASN A 211 3.25 -27.52 -12.01
CA ASN A 211 2.81 -28.10 -10.74
C ASN A 211 1.75 -27.20 -10.07
N GLU A 212 0.88 -26.56 -10.85
CA GLU A 212 -0.09 -25.56 -10.36
C GLU A 212 -0.93 -26.09 -9.18
N ALA A 213 -1.28 -27.38 -9.19
CA ALA A 213 -2.09 -28.01 -8.15
C ALA A 213 -1.47 -27.96 -6.75
N ASP A 214 -0.15 -27.82 -6.63
CA ASP A 214 0.54 -27.69 -5.34
C ASP A 214 0.40 -26.27 -4.76
N TYR A 215 0.24 -25.27 -5.63
CA TYR A 215 0.22 -23.86 -5.25
C TYR A 215 -1.18 -23.26 -5.21
N LEU A 216 -2.06 -23.69 -6.12
CA LEU A 216 -3.37 -23.09 -6.36
C LEU A 216 -4.45 -24.18 -6.57
N THR A 217 -5.69 -23.81 -6.34
CA THR A 217 -6.86 -24.59 -6.78
C THR A 217 -8.05 -23.67 -7.01
N GLY A 218 -9.17 -24.16 -7.54
CA GLY A 218 -10.36 -23.32 -7.72
C GLY A 218 -10.93 -22.86 -6.37
N CYS A 219 -11.49 -21.65 -6.30
CA CYS A 219 -12.00 -21.11 -5.04
C CYS A 219 -13.20 -21.88 -4.45
N PHE A 220 -13.90 -22.66 -5.28
CA PHE A 220 -14.98 -23.56 -4.87
C PHE A 220 -14.53 -24.98 -4.51
N ASN A 221 -13.22 -25.26 -4.51
CA ASN A 221 -12.72 -26.56 -4.08
C ASN A 221 -13.13 -26.82 -2.63
N ALA A 222 -13.89 -27.90 -2.43
CA ALA A 222 -14.45 -28.32 -1.15
C ALA A 222 -13.66 -29.46 -0.49
N ASP A 223 -12.40 -29.65 -0.84
CA ASP A 223 -11.49 -30.59 -0.16
C ASP A 223 -11.35 -30.22 1.32
N ASP A 224 -11.57 -31.20 2.20
CA ASP A 224 -11.49 -31.04 3.65
C ASP A 224 -10.06 -30.86 4.16
N LYS A 225 -9.06 -31.17 3.33
CA LYS A 225 -7.64 -30.90 3.63
C LYS A 225 -7.27 -29.42 3.50
N LEU A 226 -8.10 -28.61 2.85
CA LEU A 226 -7.87 -27.17 2.74
C LEU A 226 -8.21 -26.48 4.06
N ASN A 227 -7.41 -25.48 4.42
CA ASN A 227 -7.75 -24.62 5.54
C ASN A 227 -9.00 -23.81 5.23
N ASN A 228 -9.93 -23.77 6.18
CA ASN A 228 -11.16 -23.01 6.04
C ASN A 228 -11.24 -21.83 7.03
N ARG A 229 -10.25 -21.69 7.93
CA ARG A 229 -10.11 -20.55 8.83
C ARG A 229 -9.36 -19.42 8.18
N PHE A 230 -8.10 -19.62 7.81
CA PHE A 230 -7.24 -18.60 7.20
C PHE A 230 -7.09 -18.91 5.72
N VAL A 231 -7.77 -18.12 4.89
CA VAL A 231 -7.90 -18.39 3.46
C VAL A 231 -7.52 -17.16 2.67
N THR A 232 -6.68 -17.34 1.65
CA THR A 232 -6.39 -16.30 0.66
C THR A 232 -6.96 -16.74 -0.68
N LEU A 233 -7.92 -15.97 -1.19
CA LEU A 233 -8.45 -16.14 -2.56
C LEU A 233 -7.85 -15.08 -3.47
N GLN A 234 -7.47 -15.43 -4.70
CA GLN A 234 -7.14 -14.48 -5.76
C GLN A 234 -8.31 -14.43 -6.74
N ILE A 235 -8.78 -13.22 -7.04
CA ILE A 235 -9.76 -12.97 -8.09
C ILE A 235 -9.12 -12.11 -9.16
N ASP A 236 -9.14 -12.62 -10.39
CA ASP A 236 -8.64 -11.93 -11.57
C ASP A 236 -9.80 -11.50 -12.44
N TRP A 237 -9.83 -10.25 -12.84
CA TRP A 237 -10.79 -9.67 -13.78
C TRP A 237 -10.07 -9.22 -15.04
N GLU A 238 -10.07 -10.09 -16.04
CA GLU A 238 -9.56 -9.76 -17.37
C GLU A 238 -10.63 -8.94 -18.09
N THR A 239 -10.36 -7.66 -18.34
CA THR A 239 -11.30 -6.72 -18.99
C THR A 239 -10.58 -5.72 -19.88
N ASN A 240 -11.35 -4.94 -20.63
CA ASN A 240 -10.86 -3.84 -21.45
C ASN A 240 -10.15 -2.77 -20.58
N ALA A 241 -8.89 -2.46 -20.91
CA ALA A 241 -8.08 -1.48 -20.20
C ALA A 241 -8.72 -0.08 -20.14
N ASN A 242 -9.45 0.34 -21.16
CA ASN A 242 -10.15 1.63 -21.18
C ASN A 242 -11.34 1.65 -20.22
N SER A 243 -12.12 0.56 -20.19
CA SER A 243 -13.25 0.41 -19.25
C SER A 243 -12.75 0.40 -17.81
N LEU A 244 -11.68 -0.37 -17.56
CA LEU A 244 -11.03 -0.42 -16.25
C LEU A 244 -10.54 0.96 -15.83
N ALA A 245 -9.88 1.73 -16.71
CA ALA A 245 -9.38 3.06 -16.40
C ALA A 245 -10.50 4.07 -16.07
N GLN A 246 -11.68 3.94 -16.68
CA GLN A 246 -12.81 4.85 -16.46
C GLN A 246 -13.61 4.51 -15.20
N GLN A 247 -13.92 3.23 -14.98
CA GLN A 247 -14.90 2.80 -13.98
C GLN A 247 -14.32 1.87 -12.90
N GLY A 248 -13.06 1.47 -12.99
CA GLY A 248 -12.50 0.43 -12.13
C GLY A 248 -12.55 0.72 -10.63
N PHE A 249 -12.29 1.97 -10.22
CA PHE A 249 -12.41 2.36 -8.80
C PHE A 249 -13.85 2.28 -8.30
N ASP A 250 -14.81 2.76 -9.10
CA ASP A 250 -16.22 2.72 -8.75
C ASP A 250 -16.74 1.27 -8.76
N PHE A 251 -16.24 0.41 -9.66
CA PHE A 251 -16.55 -1.02 -9.70
C PHE A 251 -16.16 -1.72 -8.40
N TRP A 252 -14.92 -1.52 -7.91
CA TRP A 252 -14.47 -2.10 -6.65
C TRP A 252 -15.21 -1.53 -5.45
N ASN A 253 -15.52 -0.23 -5.46
CA ASN A 253 -16.37 0.39 -4.43
C ASN A 253 -17.76 -0.27 -4.37
N SER A 254 -18.37 -0.46 -5.53
CA SER A 254 -19.69 -1.10 -5.68
C SER A 254 -19.68 -2.55 -5.21
N LEU A 255 -18.64 -3.31 -5.54
CA LEU A 255 -18.48 -4.69 -5.04
C LEU A 255 -18.54 -4.74 -3.52
N LYS A 256 -17.80 -3.87 -2.83
CA LYS A 256 -17.75 -3.83 -1.37
C LYS A 256 -19.13 -3.49 -0.78
N ILE A 257 -19.79 -2.46 -1.31
CA ILE A 257 -21.13 -2.04 -0.87
C ILE A 257 -22.15 -3.17 -1.06
N TYR A 258 -22.23 -3.73 -2.28
CA TYR A 258 -23.17 -4.80 -2.58
C TYR A 258 -22.88 -6.07 -1.78
N LEU A 259 -21.61 -6.43 -1.56
CA LEU A 259 -21.25 -7.62 -0.81
C LEU A 259 -21.67 -7.49 0.65
N SER A 260 -21.32 -6.37 1.29
CA SER A 260 -21.71 -6.06 2.67
C SER A 260 -23.23 -6.05 2.86
N TRP A 261 -23.98 -5.47 1.92
CA TRP A 261 -25.44 -5.44 1.98
C TRP A 261 -26.06 -6.81 1.69
N ALA A 262 -25.68 -7.45 0.58
CA ALA A 262 -26.31 -8.69 0.14
C ALA A 262 -26.08 -9.84 1.12
N TRP A 263 -24.90 -9.89 1.76
CA TRP A 263 -24.58 -10.87 2.81
C TRP A 263 -25.64 -10.92 3.93
N ARG A 264 -26.21 -9.77 4.30
CA ARG A 264 -27.19 -9.65 5.39
C ARG A 264 -28.62 -9.74 4.92
N HIS A 265 -28.91 -9.18 3.74
CA HIS A 265 -30.27 -8.86 3.32
C HIS A 265 -30.83 -9.79 2.23
N THR A 266 -30.05 -10.73 1.72
CA THR A 266 -30.49 -11.59 0.61
C THR A 266 -30.42 -13.08 0.97
N ASN A 267 -31.11 -13.92 0.18
CA ASN A 267 -31.28 -15.36 0.43
C ASN A 267 -30.15 -16.22 -0.16
N GLU A 268 -29.26 -15.63 -0.94
CA GLU A 268 -28.18 -16.30 -1.66
C GLU A 268 -27.22 -17.02 -0.71
N VAL A 269 -26.94 -16.45 0.48
CA VAL A 269 -26.11 -17.10 1.50
C VAL A 269 -26.79 -18.35 2.08
N GLU A 270 -28.11 -18.31 2.29
CA GLU A 270 -28.88 -19.46 2.78
C GLU A 270 -28.94 -20.60 1.75
N GLN A 271 -28.97 -20.27 0.45
CA GLN A 271 -28.98 -21.26 -0.61
C GLN A 271 -27.67 -22.08 -0.67
N LEU A 272 -26.55 -21.48 -0.27
CA LEU A 272 -25.22 -22.10 -0.34
C LEU A 272 -24.75 -22.71 0.97
N SER A 273 -25.24 -22.16 2.08
CA SER A 273 -25.05 -22.71 3.41
C SER A 273 -26.42 -23.04 4.01
N PRO A 274 -27.06 -24.16 3.61
CA PRO A 274 -28.32 -24.56 4.21
C PRO A 274 -28.21 -24.80 5.73
N SER A 275 -27.03 -25.21 6.19
CA SER A 275 -26.76 -25.51 7.60
C SER A 275 -26.64 -24.25 8.47
N PHE A 276 -26.01 -23.19 7.94
CA PHE A 276 -25.57 -22.03 8.74
C PHE A 276 -25.93 -20.68 8.13
N GLY A 277 -26.49 -20.60 6.92
CA GLY A 277 -26.68 -19.35 6.20
C GLY A 277 -27.53 -18.31 6.93
N ARG A 278 -28.57 -18.75 7.65
CA ARG A 278 -29.37 -17.88 8.55
C ARG A 278 -28.52 -17.23 9.65
N ILE A 279 -27.57 -17.99 10.17
CA ILE A 279 -26.66 -17.57 11.23
C ILE A 279 -25.54 -16.70 10.65
N PHE A 280 -25.06 -16.99 9.44
CA PHE A 280 -24.04 -16.19 8.77
C PHE A 280 -24.44 -14.75 8.54
N ARG A 281 -25.74 -14.46 8.38
CA ARG A 281 -26.25 -13.08 8.30
C ARG A 281 -25.91 -12.22 9.52
N SER A 282 -25.75 -12.83 10.70
CA SER A 282 -25.38 -12.09 11.93
C SER A 282 -23.87 -11.88 12.06
N ILE A 283 -23.05 -12.46 11.18
CA ILE A 283 -21.60 -12.26 11.18
C ILE A 283 -21.30 -10.93 10.49
N ALA A 284 -20.53 -10.09 11.17
CA ALA A 284 -19.98 -8.87 10.57
C ALA A 284 -18.91 -9.26 9.53
N LEU A 285 -19.33 -9.36 8.27
CA LEU A 285 -18.47 -9.79 7.16
C LEU A 285 -17.21 -8.93 7.04
N GLU A 286 -17.33 -7.63 7.29
CA GLU A 286 -16.26 -6.63 7.20
C GLU A 286 -15.10 -6.88 8.18
N GLU A 287 -15.35 -7.59 9.27
CA GLU A 287 -14.29 -8.00 10.20
C GLU A 287 -13.60 -9.29 9.74
N SER A 288 -14.36 -10.16 9.08
CA SER A 288 -13.92 -11.47 8.64
C SER A 288 -13.21 -11.47 7.28
N ILE A 289 -13.37 -10.43 6.46
CA ILE A 289 -12.71 -10.34 5.15
C ILE A 289 -11.95 -9.03 5.00
N MET A 290 -10.85 -9.09 4.25
CA MET A 290 -10.09 -7.93 3.84
C MET A 290 -9.71 -8.10 2.37
N PHE A 291 -9.91 -7.05 1.60
CA PHE A 291 -9.47 -7.01 0.21
C PHE A 291 -8.07 -6.40 0.13
N THR A 292 -7.28 -6.79 -0.85
CA THR A 292 -6.02 -6.10 -1.17
C THR A 292 -5.75 -6.24 -2.66
N PRO A 293 -5.29 -5.19 -3.36
CA PRO A 293 -4.90 -5.34 -4.75
C PRO A 293 -3.71 -6.28 -4.89
N ASN A 294 -3.73 -7.12 -5.92
CA ASN A 294 -2.64 -8.00 -6.26
C ASN A 294 -1.60 -7.26 -7.11
N GLY A 295 -0.64 -6.61 -6.47
CA GLY A 295 0.46 -5.89 -7.10
C GLY A 295 0.39 -4.37 -6.94
N CYS A 296 0.86 -3.62 -7.94
CA CYS A 296 1.12 -2.18 -7.84
C CYS A 296 -0.06 -1.25 -8.14
N LYS A 297 -1.24 -1.79 -8.46
CA LYS A 297 -2.45 -1.00 -8.70
C LYS A 297 -3.29 -0.89 -7.43
N SER A 298 -4.36 -0.11 -7.43
CA SER A 298 -5.19 0.12 -6.23
C SER A 298 -6.67 -0.20 -6.47
N MET A 299 -7.39 -0.58 -5.40
CA MET A 299 -8.85 -0.78 -5.46
C MET A 299 -9.63 0.51 -5.22
N THR A 300 -9.08 1.40 -4.39
CA THR A 300 -9.56 2.75 -4.13
C THR A 300 -8.56 3.76 -4.66
N LYS A 301 -9.05 4.94 -5.06
CA LYS A 301 -8.17 6.00 -5.55
C LYS A 301 -7.26 6.46 -4.40
N PRO A 302 -5.92 6.40 -4.57
CA PRO A 302 -5.02 6.86 -3.53
C PRO A 302 -5.24 8.33 -3.15
N SER A 303 -5.01 8.66 -1.89
CA SER A 303 -5.07 10.03 -1.37
C SER A 303 -4.01 10.26 -0.29
N CYS A 304 -3.65 11.52 -0.03
CA CYS A 304 -2.73 11.89 1.04
C CYS A 304 -3.54 12.42 2.24
N ASP A 305 -4.20 11.49 2.95
CA ASP A 305 -5.00 11.76 4.14
C ASP A 305 -4.83 10.65 5.18
N SER A 306 -5.25 10.93 6.43
CA SER A 306 -5.04 10.04 7.57
C SER A 306 -5.64 8.66 7.37
N GLU A 307 -6.86 8.57 6.84
CA GLU A 307 -7.55 7.28 6.63
C GLU A 307 -6.77 6.39 5.65
N TYR A 308 -6.33 6.96 4.53
CA TYR A 308 -5.60 6.21 3.52
C TYR A 308 -4.21 5.78 4.01
N LEU A 309 -3.48 6.68 4.68
CA LEU A 309 -2.14 6.38 5.21
C LEU A 309 -2.20 5.35 6.34
N SER A 310 -3.13 5.48 7.29
CA SER A 310 -3.29 4.53 8.39
C SER A 310 -3.74 3.16 7.88
N SER A 311 -4.67 3.10 6.91
CA SER A 311 -5.10 1.81 6.35
C SER A 311 -3.91 1.04 5.75
N ASN A 312 -2.98 1.74 5.10
CA ASN A 312 -1.81 1.12 4.51
C ASN A 312 -0.69 0.80 5.50
N SER A 313 -0.67 1.42 6.69
CA SER A 313 0.35 1.16 7.72
C SER A 313 0.21 -0.24 8.32
N ILE A 314 -0.97 -0.88 8.23
CA ILE A 314 -1.16 -2.25 8.72
C ILE A 314 -0.28 -3.28 8.01
N ARG A 315 0.30 -2.94 6.85
CA ARG A 315 1.28 -3.79 6.17
C ARG A 315 2.46 -4.14 7.08
N GLU A 316 2.81 -3.25 8.02
CA GLU A 316 3.91 -3.49 8.96
C GLU A 316 3.59 -4.68 9.88
N LEU A 317 2.31 -4.94 10.16
CA LEU A 317 1.85 -6.08 10.95
C LEU A 317 1.98 -7.43 10.22
N ALA A 318 2.30 -7.43 8.92
CA ALA A 318 2.58 -8.67 8.18
C ALA A 318 3.99 -9.18 8.43
N LYS A 319 4.89 -8.33 8.91
CA LYS A 319 6.26 -8.71 9.25
C LYS A 319 6.26 -9.72 10.40
N ILE A 320 7.26 -10.59 10.43
CA ILE A 320 7.41 -11.60 11.49
C ILE A 320 7.65 -10.87 12.81
N SER A 321 6.76 -11.10 13.78
CA SER A 321 6.77 -10.45 15.09
C SER A 321 7.97 -10.92 15.90
N GLY A 322 8.68 -9.98 16.54
CA GLY A 322 9.59 -10.30 17.65
C GLY A 322 8.81 -10.79 18.88
N PRO A 323 9.50 -11.08 20.00
CA PRO A 323 8.87 -11.55 21.24
C PRO A 323 7.96 -10.50 21.91
N THR A 324 8.05 -9.23 21.53
CA THR A 324 7.25 -8.14 22.10
C THR A 324 5.96 -7.91 21.30
N PRO A 325 4.79 -7.84 21.96
CA PRO A 325 3.48 -7.71 21.31
C PRO A 325 3.13 -6.27 20.86
N GLU A 326 3.93 -5.26 21.22
CA GLU A 326 3.67 -3.86 20.86
C GLU A 326 4.30 -3.54 19.50
N HIS A 327 3.46 -3.56 18.46
CA HIS A 327 3.82 -3.16 17.10
C HIS A 327 3.67 -1.66 16.83
N PHE A 328 3.06 -0.94 17.78
CA PHE A 328 2.79 0.49 17.68
C PHE A 328 3.31 1.19 18.94
N ASP A 329 3.96 2.32 18.72
CA ASP A 329 4.51 3.18 19.76
C ASP A 329 3.43 3.66 20.73
N THR A 330 3.83 3.98 21.97
CA THR A 330 2.85 4.47 22.96
C THR A 330 2.37 5.87 22.62
N VAL A 331 3.24 6.68 22.01
CA VAL A 331 2.92 7.96 21.38
C VAL A 331 3.32 7.90 19.92
N PRO A 332 2.39 7.65 18.99
CA PRO A 332 2.75 7.58 17.59
C PRO A 332 3.15 8.96 17.07
N VAL A 333 4.27 9.00 16.34
CA VAL A 333 4.75 10.22 15.65
C VAL A 333 3.89 10.61 14.43
N GLY A 334 2.91 9.78 14.07
CA GLY A 334 2.02 9.96 12.92
C GLY A 334 2.45 9.16 11.69
N THR A 335 1.47 8.67 10.93
CA THR A 335 1.72 7.82 9.74
C THR A 335 2.52 8.55 8.64
N GLU A 336 2.38 9.88 8.57
CA GLU A 336 3.08 10.74 7.63
C GLU A 336 4.55 10.95 8.05
N ALA A 337 4.83 11.05 9.36
CA ALA A 337 6.18 11.19 9.88
C ALA A 337 6.96 9.87 9.71
N GLU A 338 6.32 8.74 10.02
CA GLU A 338 6.89 7.42 9.73
C GLU A 338 7.22 7.24 8.24
N MET A 339 6.36 7.77 7.36
CA MET A 339 6.60 7.71 5.93
C MET A 339 7.83 8.56 5.54
N LEU A 340 8.00 9.76 6.12
CA LEU A 340 9.18 10.62 5.93
C LEU A 340 10.46 9.93 6.37
N GLU A 341 10.44 9.30 7.55
CA GLU A 341 11.59 8.60 8.11
C GLU A 341 11.98 7.39 7.26
N LYS A 342 11.01 6.55 6.90
CA LYS A 342 11.25 5.32 6.14
C LYS A 342 11.63 5.59 4.67
N GLY A 343 11.18 6.72 4.12
CA GLY A 343 11.51 7.15 2.77
C GLY A 343 11.13 6.16 1.67
N VAL A 344 11.92 6.11 0.60
CA VAL A 344 11.63 5.30 -0.59
C VAL A 344 12.10 3.85 -0.41
N ARG A 345 11.21 2.87 -0.57
CA ARG A 345 11.45 1.45 -0.25
C ARG A 345 11.67 0.56 -1.48
N GLY A 346 12.09 -0.70 -1.30
CA GLY A 346 12.00 -1.69 -2.39
C GLY A 346 10.55 -1.95 -2.83
N VAL A 347 10.35 -2.34 -4.08
CA VAL A 347 9.08 -2.92 -4.58
C VAL A 347 9.37 -4.32 -5.04
N ASN A 348 8.41 -5.22 -4.86
CA ASN A 348 8.47 -6.59 -5.38
C ASN A 348 9.76 -7.28 -4.92
N ASN A 349 10.04 -7.20 -3.62
CA ASN A 349 11.22 -7.74 -2.96
C ASN A 349 10.85 -8.58 -1.73
N ASP A 350 9.61 -9.10 -1.73
CA ASP A 350 9.03 -9.87 -0.63
C ASP A 350 9.12 -9.19 0.75
N PHE A 351 8.92 -7.87 0.81
CA PHE A 351 9.01 -7.13 2.08
C PHE A 351 7.95 -7.52 3.12
N LEU A 352 6.90 -8.26 2.72
CA LEU A 352 5.90 -8.86 3.61
C LEU A 352 6.27 -10.29 4.06
N GLY A 353 7.42 -10.80 3.63
CA GLY A 353 7.94 -12.13 3.98
C GLY A 353 7.03 -13.27 3.52
N THR A 354 6.34 -13.15 2.38
CA THR A 354 5.44 -14.20 1.88
C THR A 354 6.16 -15.51 1.56
N GLN A 355 7.45 -15.45 1.18
CA GLN A 355 8.27 -16.64 0.93
C GLN A 355 8.85 -17.25 2.22
N SER A 356 8.79 -16.53 3.35
CA SER A 356 9.29 -17.03 4.63
C SER A 356 8.37 -18.06 5.30
N PHE A 357 7.20 -18.33 4.72
CA PHE A 357 6.21 -19.28 5.23
C PHE A 357 6.02 -20.44 4.26
N ASP A 358 5.74 -21.63 4.80
CA ASP A 358 5.57 -22.83 3.98
C ASP A 358 4.23 -22.83 3.25
N SER A 359 3.23 -22.14 3.79
CA SER A 359 1.89 -22.06 3.24
C SER A 359 1.28 -20.66 3.37
N ALA A 360 0.36 -20.30 2.48
CA ALA A 360 -0.30 -18.99 2.50
C ALA A 360 -1.19 -18.80 3.75
N GLN A 361 -1.71 -19.90 4.30
CA GLN A 361 -2.47 -19.91 5.56
C GLN A 361 -1.61 -19.49 6.76
N GLU A 362 -0.33 -19.86 6.82
CA GLU A 362 0.56 -19.53 7.94
C GLU A 362 0.91 -18.05 7.93
N TRP A 363 1.24 -17.54 6.75
CA TRP A 363 1.46 -16.10 6.54
C TRP A 363 0.21 -15.30 6.97
N LEU A 364 -0.98 -15.72 6.51
CA LEU A 364 -2.23 -15.04 6.87
C LEU A 364 -2.57 -15.18 8.35
N ALA A 365 -2.30 -16.34 8.97
CA ALA A 365 -2.49 -16.54 10.40
C ALA A 365 -1.60 -15.61 11.23
N ASN A 366 -0.33 -15.44 10.84
CA ASN A 366 0.60 -14.50 11.48
C ASN A 366 0.08 -13.06 11.36
N PHE A 367 -0.24 -12.64 10.13
CA PHE A 367 -0.77 -11.30 9.87
C PHE A 367 -2.06 -11.02 10.65
N ARG A 368 -3.04 -11.92 10.59
CA ARG A 368 -4.32 -11.76 11.30
C ARG A 368 -4.14 -11.75 12.82
N LYS A 369 -3.24 -12.57 13.36
CA LYS A 369 -2.91 -12.54 14.80
C LYS A 369 -2.43 -11.15 15.21
N ASN A 370 -1.46 -10.58 14.49
CA ASN A 370 -0.93 -9.25 14.78
C ASN A 370 -2.02 -8.17 14.67
N VAL A 371 -2.82 -8.20 13.60
CA VAL A 371 -3.95 -7.27 13.41
C VAL A 371 -4.96 -7.34 14.57
N ILE A 372 -5.37 -8.55 14.97
CA ILE A 372 -6.34 -8.75 16.06
C ILE A 372 -5.76 -8.28 17.40
N GLN A 373 -4.50 -8.57 17.68
CA GLN A 373 -3.83 -8.14 18.92
C GLN A 373 -3.74 -6.61 18.99
N SER A 374 -3.28 -5.96 17.93
CA SER A 374 -3.22 -4.49 17.88
C SER A 374 -4.60 -3.85 17.95
N ARG A 375 -5.60 -4.43 17.27
CA ARG A 375 -7.00 -3.98 17.38
C ARG A 375 -7.53 -4.07 18.80
N ALA A 376 -7.29 -5.18 19.49
CA ALA A 376 -7.72 -5.38 20.87
C ALA A 376 -7.05 -4.38 21.83
N LEU A 377 -5.76 -4.10 21.63
CA LEU A 377 -5.03 -3.09 22.37
C LEU A 377 -5.65 -1.69 22.17
N MET A 378 -5.86 -1.26 20.93
CA MET A 378 -6.44 0.07 20.63
C MET A 378 -7.85 0.21 21.19
N LYS A 379 -8.68 -0.83 21.07
CA LYS A 379 -10.02 -0.84 21.65
C LYS A 379 -9.98 -0.70 23.17
N THR A 380 -9.06 -1.41 23.83
CA THR A 380 -8.89 -1.34 25.29
C THR A 380 -8.42 0.05 25.72
N LYS A 381 -7.45 0.64 25.01
CA LYS A 381 -7.00 2.03 25.24
C LYS A 381 -8.14 3.03 25.11
N TYR A 382 -8.93 2.94 24.04
CA TYR A 382 -10.09 3.80 23.80
C TYR A 382 -11.13 3.69 24.94
N GLN A 383 -11.54 2.46 25.27
CA GLN A 383 -12.54 2.21 26.32
C GLN A 383 -12.08 2.72 27.68
N ALA A 384 -10.82 2.46 28.04
CA ALA A 384 -10.25 2.94 29.30
C ALA A 384 -10.22 4.47 29.35
N ALA A 385 -9.74 5.13 28.29
CA ALA A 385 -9.65 6.58 28.21
C ALA A 385 -11.03 7.25 28.33
N ILE A 386 -12.03 6.81 27.56
CA ILE A 386 -13.39 7.35 27.60
C ILE A 386 -14.03 7.13 28.98
N THR A 387 -13.84 5.96 29.59
CA THR A 387 -14.38 5.66 30.92
C THR A 387 -13.81 6.58 31.98
N ILE A 388 -12.48 6.76 31.97
CA ILE A 388 -11.76 7.63 32.91
C ILE A 388 -12.18 9.09 32.72
N LEU A 389 -12.23 9.58 31.48
CA LEU A 389 -12.58 10.98 31.20
C LEU A 389 -14.01 11.30 31.64
N ASN A 390 -14.98 10.43 31.33
CA ASN A 390 -16.35 10.57 31.82
C ASN A 390 -16.39 10.64 33.35
N LEU A 391 -15.69 9.73 34.01
CA LEU A 391 -15.66 9.67 35.46
C LEU A 391 -15.04 10.92 36.11
N LEU A 392 -13.89 11.38 35.61
CA LEU A 392 -13.22 12.57 36.13
C LEU A 392 -14.08 13.82 35.94
N GLN A 393 -14.77 13.92 34.80
CA GLN A 393 -15.68 15.03 34.55
C GLN A 393 -16.97 14.99 35.38
N ASP A 394 -17.48 13.80 35.69
CA ASP A 394 -18.69 13.62 36.52
C ASP A 394 -18.41 13.91 37.99
N GLN A 395 -17.24 13.48 38.51
CA GLN A 395 -16.94 13.52 39.94
C GLN A 395 -16.16 14.76 40.39
N LEU A 396 -15.28 15.29 39.52
CA LEU A 396 -14.44 16.44 39.85
C LEU A 396 -14.83 17.63 38.96
N GLY A 397 -14.78 17.46 37.65
CA GLY A 397 -14.90 18.59 36.71
C GLY A 397 -13.68 19.54 36.79
N ALA A 398 -13.61 20.50 35.85
CA ALA A 398 -12.38 21.26 35.64
C ALA A 398 -12.01 22.18 36.82
N ALA A 399 -13.01 22.88 37.36
CA ALA A 399 -12.80 23.86 38.42
C ALA A 399 -12.45 23.23 39.78
N VAL A 400 -13.02 22.06 40.09
CA VAL A 400 -12.70 21.36 41.34
C VAL A 400 -11.31 20.76 41.25
N LEU A 401 -10.98 20.12 40.12
CA LEU A 401 -9.66 19.48 39.95
C LEU A 401 -8.52 20.50 40.11
N SER A 402 -8.60 21.66 39.46
CA SER A 402 -7.58 22.71 39.57
C SER A 402 -7.49 23.31 40.98
N THR A 403 -8.63 23.54 41.63
CA THR A 403 -8.68 24.07 42.99
C THR A 403 -8.06 23.09 43.99
N VAL A 404 -8.38 21.80 43.87
CA VAL A 404 -7.82 20.75 44.73
C VAL A 404 -6.32 20.57 44.51
N VAL A 405 -5.83 20.67 43.27
CA VAL A 405 -4.38 20.68 42.97
C VAL A 405 -3.69 21.82 43.73
N SER A 406 -4.20 23.05 43.65
CA SER A 406 -3.58 24.18 44.36
C SER A 406 -3.56 24.01 45.89
N LYS A 407 -4.61 23.37 46.44
CA LYS A 407 -4.76 23.12 47.87
C LYS A 407 -3.83 22.00 48.36
N ASP A 408 -3.73 20.90 47.63
CA ASP A 408 -2.88 19.75 48.00
C ASP A 408 -1.40 20.15 48.04
N ILE A 409 -0.99 21.04 47.14
CA ILE A 409 0.40 21.53 47.08
C ILE A 409 0.72 22.48 48.23
N SER A 410 -0.24 23.34 48.57
CA SER A 410 -0.11 24.22 49.74
C SER A 410 0.01 23.42 51.03
N ALA A 411 -0.71 22.29 51.14
CA ALA A 411 -0.71 21.43 52.30
C ALA A 411 0.55 20.56 52.46
N HIS A 412 1.21 20.18 51.36
CA HIS A 412 2.36 19.25 51.37
C HIS A 412 3.66 19.90 50.90
N ARG A 413 3.78 21.23 51.06
CA ARG A 413 4.91 22.04 50.62
C ARG A 413 6.19 21.60 51.33
N GLY A 414 7.00 20.77 50.66
CA GLY A 414 8.30 20.30 51.16
C GLY A 414 8.48 18.78 51.25
N ASN A 415 7.46 17.98 50.94
CA ASN A 415 7.59 16.53 50.79
C ASN A 415 8.23 16.18 49.44
N GLU A 416 9.35 15.46 49.42
CA GLU A 416 10.05 15.05 48.18
C GLU A 416 9.17 14.19 47.24
N ALA A 417 8.27 13.37 47.79
CA ALA A 417 7.32 12.59 46.99
C ALA A 417 6.32 13.49 46.26
N MET A 418 5.81 14.53 46.94
CA MET A 418 4.95 15.54 46.32
C MET A 418 5.73 16.35 45.28
N MET A 419 6.98 16.72 45.56
CA MET A 419 7.82 17.42 44.58
C MET A 419 8.01 16.59 43.31
N ASN A 420 8.30 15.30 43.43
CA ASN A 420 8.42 14.40 42.28
C ASN A 420 7.11 14.30 41.48
N GLU A 421 5.97 14.06 42.14
CA GLU A 421 4.68 13.94 41.44
C GLU A 421 4.25 15.23 40.75
N LEU A 422 4.49 16.38 41.36
CA LEU A 422 4.23 17.68 40.74
C LEU A 422 5.15 17.94 39.55
N TYR A 423 6.42 17.56 39.65
CA TYR A 423 7.35 17.66 38.53
C TYR A 423 6.87 16.81 37.35
N TYR A 424 6.39 15.59 37.61
CA TYR A 424 5.81 14.73 36.59
C TYR A 424 4.59 15.35 35.95
N MET A 425 3.60 15.79 36.75
CA MET A 425 2.38 16.42 36.24
C MET A 425 2.68 17.68 35.42
N CYS A 426 3.55 18.57 35.93
CA CYS A 426 3.90 19.79 35.23
C CYS A 426 4.63 19.53 33.91
N THR A 427 5.49 18.52 33.86
CA THR A 427 6.16 18.12 32.61
C THR A 427 5.16 17.46 31.65
N GLU A 428 4.36 16.50 32.12
CA GLU A 428 3.38 15.77 31.32
C GLU A 428 2.31 16.70 30.73
N ILE A 429 1.81 17.66 31.52
CA ILE A 429 0.83 18.63 31.02
C ILE A 429 1.45 19.67 30.08
N ARG A 430 2.76 19.99 30.22
CA ARG A 430 3.48 20.82 29.23
C ARG A 430 3.65 20.08 27.91
N LEU A 431 4.02 18.80 27.96
CA LEU A 431 4.14 17.96 26.76
C LEU A 431 2.80 17.81 26.02
N ALA A 432 1.69 17.68 26.75
CA ALA A 432 0.38 17.46 26.13
C ALA A 432 -0.43 18.74 25.86
N GLY A 433 -0.28 19.76 26.70
CA GLY A 433 -1.23 20.87 26.83
C GLY A 433 -0.70 22.25 26.42
N ASP A 434 0.61 22.43 26.29
CA ASP A 434 1.23 23.73 26.04
C ASP A 434 1.26 24.08 24.55
N GLU A 435 0.56 25.14 24.17
CA GLU A 435 0.49 25.65 22.79
C GLU A 435 1.82 26.25 22.30
N THR A 436 2.70 26.68 23.22
CA THR A 436 3.99 27.29 22.84
C THR A 436 5.04 26.25 22.44
N LEU A 437 4.95 25.06 23.02
CA LEU A 437 5.82 23.93 22.73
C LEU A 437 5.22 23.02 21.65
N ASP A 438 3.89 22.93 21.59
CA ASP A 438 3.08 22.17 20.62
C ASP A 438 3.62 20.77 20.30
N PHE A 439 3.97 20.00 21.34
CA PHE A 439 4.41 18.61 21.16
C PHE A 439 3.24 17.68 20.80
N LEU A 440 2.09 17.82 21.48
CA LEU A 440 0.87 17.03 21.23
C LEU A 440 -0.42 17.86 21.28
N LYS A 441 -0.34 19.16 21.60
CA LYS A 441 -1.52 19.99 21.87
C LYS A 441 -2.42 20.11 20.65
N SER A 442 -1.85 20.49 19.51
CA SER A 442 -2.61 20.63 18.26
C SER A 442 -3.17 19.29 17.78
N ASP A 443 -2.49 18.18 18.03
CA ASP A 443 -2.97 16.83 17.71
C ASP A 443 -4.14 16.40 18.60
N ILE A 444 -4.05 16.66 19.91
CA ILE A 444 -5.13 16.39 20.87
C ILE A 444 -6.39 17.21 20.56
N ASP A 445 -6.23 18.49 20.22
CA ASP A 445 -7.37 19.35 19.86
C ASP A 445 -8.13 18.83 18.64
N ARG A 446 -7.43 18.21 17.68
CA ARG A 446 -8.03 17.68 16.45
C ARG A 446 -8.89 16.46 16.69
N ILE A 447 -8.67 15.70 17.77
CA ILE A 447 -9.44 14.49 18.10
C ILE A 447 -10.94 14.79 18.08
N ALA A 448 -11.35 15.97 18.55
CA ALA A 448 -12.74 16.37 18.59
C ALA A 448 -13.41 16.47 17.21
N GLN A 449 -12.63 16.61 16.13
CA GLN A 449 -13.10 16.79 14.77
C GLN A 449 -13.07 15.48 13.94
N LEU A 450 -12.57 14.39 14.51
CA LEU A 450 -12.36 13.13 13.78
C LEU A 450 -13.61 12.25 13.78
N LYS A 451 -14.13 11.95 12.58
CA LYS A 451 -15.32 11.09 12.37
C LYS A 451 -15.07 9.61 12.66
N ASN A 452 -13.84 9.15 12.57
CA ASN A 452 -13.49 7.73 12.76
C ASN A 452 -13.63 7.30 14.24
N MET A 453 -13.39 8.21 15.17
CA MET A 453 -13.48 7.99 16.61
C MET A 453 -14.94 7.98 17.12
N THR A 454 -15.87 8.63 16.43
CA THR A 454 -17.30 8.67 16.83
C THR A 454 -18.03 7.34 16.56
N GLN A 455 -17.46 6.45 15.75
CA GLN A 455 -18.06 5.15 15.44
C GLN A 455 -17.72 4.07 16.49
N MET A 456 -16.77 4.33 17.38
CA MET A 456 -16.43 3.47 18.51
C MET A 456 -17.39 3.73 19.68
N GLN A 457 -18.70 3.50 19.50
CA GLN A 457 -19.69 3.77 20.56
C GLN A 457 -19.50 2.82 21.75
N TYR A 458 -18.79 3.31 22.79
CA TYR A 458 -18.62 2.60 24.06
C TYR A 458 -19.23 3.34 25.27
N SER A 459 -19.77 4.54 25.09
CA SER A 459 -20.55 5.26 26.10
C SER A 459 -21.18 6.51 25.47
N ASP A 460 -22.52 6.57 25.39
CA ASP A 460 -23.28 7.71 24.81
C ASP A 460 -23.34 8.94 25.73
N ARG A 461 -22.52 9.01 26.79
CA ARG A 461 -22.69 10.02 27.83
C ARG A 461 -22.21 11.42 27.44
N ARG A 462 -21.07 11.50 26.73
CA ARG A 462 -20.41 12.76 26.35
C ARG A 462 -19.69 12.59 25.01
N SER A 463 -19.61 13.68 24.26
CA SER A 463 -18.90 13.77 22.99
C SER A 463 -17.39 13.93 23.18
N LEU A 464 -16.60 13.58 22.15
CA LEU A 464 -15.15 13.81 22.14
C LEU A 464 -14.79 15.29 22.31
N GLN A 465 -15.62 16.20 21.78
CA GLN A 465 -15.44 17.64 21.94
C GLN A 465 -15.55 18.06 23.42
N GLU A 466 -16.47 17.47 24.19
CA GLU A 466 -16.59 17.76 25.61
C GLU A 466 -15.39 17.25 26.42
N HIS A 467 -14.79 16.13 26.02
CA HIS A 467 -13.55 15.63 26.62
C HIS A 467 -12.35 16.54 26.33
N VAL A 468 -12.19 16.98 25.07
CA VAL A 468 -11.14 17.94 24.67
C VAL A 468 -11.32 19.28 25.39
N ASN A 469 -12.54 19.78 25.49
CA ASN A 469 -12.84 21.03 26.21
C ASN A 469 -12.47 20.94 27.69
N PHE A 470 -12.75 19.79 28.33
CA PHE A 470 -12.37 19.54 29.72
C PHE A 470 -10.85 19.53 29.90
N PHE A 471 -10.13 18.82 29.04
CA PHE A 471 -8.67 18.82 29.04
C PHE A 471 -8.11 20.24 28.89
N ASN A 472 -8.59 21.00 27.91
CA ASN A 472 -8.14 22.37 27.66
C ASN A 472 -8.43 23.30 28.85
N ALA A 473 -9.60 23.17 29.48
CA ALA A 473 -9.95 23.95 30.66
C ALA A 473 -9.04 23.66 31.87
N VAL A 474 -8.67 22.40 32.09
CA VAL A 474 -7.74 22.01 33.16
C VAL A 474 -6.32 22.48 32.84
N SER A 475 -5.83 22.25 31.62
CA SER A 475 -4.50 22.67 31.17
C SER A 475 -4.29 24.19 31.29
N ALA A 476 -5.28 24.99 30.90
CA ALA A 476 -5.23 26.45 31.03
C ALA A 476 -5.10 26.94 32.48
N GLN A 477 -5.55 26.15 33.45
CA GLN A 477 -5.48 26.50 34.88
C GLN A 477 -4.21 25.96 35.55
N VAL A 478 -3.73 24.79 35.14
CA VAL A 478 -2.55 24.12 35.75
C VAL A 478 -1.23 24.65 35.17
N LEU A 479 -1.15 24.99 33.88
CA LEU A 479 0.09 25.49 33.26
C LEU A 479 0.63 26.78 33.90
N PRO A 480 -0.19 27.83 34.16
CA PRO A 480 0.29 29.03 34.85
C PRO A 480 0.86 28.72 36.24
N PHE A 481 0.26 27.76 36.93
CA PHE A 481 0.72 27.31 38.23
C PHE A 481 2.10 26.62 38.14
N CYS A 482 2.30 25.73 37.16
CA CYS A 482 3.61 25.12 36.91
C CYS A 482 4.70 26.15 36.58
N ASN A 483 4.35 27.18 35.81
CA ASN A 483 5.26 28.30 35.50
C ASN A 483 5.65 29.09 36.75
N GLU A 484 4.72 29.26 37.69
CA GLU A 484 4.99 29.94 38.96
C GLU A 484 5.94 29.13 39.85
N LEU A 485 5.76 27.80 39.95
CA LEU A 485 6.70 26.93 40.69
C LEU A 485 8.12 27.00 40.12
N GLU A 486 8.25 27.04 38.79
CA GLU A 486 9.55 27.17 38.13
C GLU A 486 10.19 28.53 38.41
N LYS A 487 9.44 29.63 38.31
CA LYS A 487 9.90 30.98 38.69
C LYS A 487 10.37 31.06 40.14
N GLN A 488 9.71 30.31 41.04
CA GLN A 488 10.08 30.23 42.44
C GLN A 488 11.30 29.32 42.72
N ASN A 489 11.97 28.80 41.69
CA ASN A 489 13.07 27.84 41.81
C ASN A 489 12.72 26.61 42.66
N TYR A 490 11.44 26.20 42.64
CA TYR A 490 10.93 25.13 43.50
C TYR A 490 11.68 23.80 43.30
N TRP A 491 12.13 23.54 42.07
CA TRP A 491 12.85 22.31 41.68
C TRP A 491 14.36 22.35 41.98
N ASN A 492 14.95 23.53 42.21
CA ASN A 492 16.39 23.74 42.34
C ASN A 492 16.85 23.84 43.81
N LYS A 493 16.14 23.15 44.71
CA LYS A 493 16.45 23.13 46.15
C LYS A 493 17.71 22.30 46.41
N SER A 494 18.62 22.80 47.25
CA SER A 494 19.83 22.07 47.65
C SER A 494 19.48 20.70 48.23
N GLY A 495 20.12 19.64 47.71
CA GLY A 495 19.93 18.25 48.15
C GLY A 495 18.78 17.49 47.48
N TYR A 496 17.95 18.15 46.67
CA TYR A 496 16.85 17.50 45.94
C TYR A 496 17.26 17.15 44.51
N THR A 497 16.97 15.92 44.07
CA THR A 497 17.07 15.51 42.67
C THR A 497 15.78 14.81 42.28
N VAL A 498 15.16 15.24 41.18
CA VAL A 498 13.94 14.63 40.67
C VAL A 498 14.21 13.17 40.35
N ASN A 499 13.46 12.26 40.97
CA ASN A 499 13.47 10.87 40.58
C ASN A 499 12.80 10.75 39.20
N LYS A 500 13.49 10.35 38.14
CA LYS A 500 12.87 10.26 36.79
C LYS A 500 12.10 8.94 36.56
N SER A 501 12.12 8.00 37.48
CA SER A 501 11.43 6.72 37.31
C SER A 501 9.91 6.81 37.39
N GLY A 502 9.36 7.86 38.03
CA GLY A 502 7.91 8.03 38.22
C GLY A 502 7.14 8.64 37.04
N PHE A 503 7.82 9.02 35.96
CA PHE A 503 7.17 9.48 34.73
C PHE A 503 6.29 8.42 34.10
N ALA A 504 5.17 8.84 33.50
CA ALA A 504 4.33 7.93 32.71
C ALA A 504 5.15 7.34 31.53
N PRO A 505 4.90 6.08 31.12
CA PRO A 505 5.65 5.45 30.03
C PRO A 505 5.70 6.28 28.74
N TRP A 506 4.57 6.88 28.36
CA TRP A 506 4.47 7.74 27.18
C TRP A 506 5.34 9.00 27.28
N ALA A 507 5.48 9.56 28.49
CA ALA A 507 6.30 10.73 28.74
C ALA A 507 7.80 10.37 28.77
N LYS A 508 8.14 9.18 29.32
CA LYS A 508 9.51 8.64 29.26
C LYS A 508 9.97 8.47 27.81
N GLU A 509 9.10 7.93 26.95
CA GLU A 509 9.34 7.77 25.51
C GLU A 509 9.62 9.12 24.82
N MET A 510 8.72 10.10 25.00
CA MET A 510 8.86 11.45 24.43
C MET A 510 10.13 12.17 24.89
N MET A 511 10.54 11.97 26.15
CA MET A 511 11.75 12.56 26.72
C MET A 511 13.02 11.72 26.50
N GLN A 512 12.92 10.58 25.81
CA GLN A 512 14.02 9.65 25.56
C GLN A 512 14.73 9.20 26.85
N LEU A 513 13.97 8.98 27.92
CA LEU A 513 14.49 8.45 29.18
C LEU A 513 14.71 6.93 29.05
N GLN A 514 15.90 6.45 29.41
CA GLN A 514 16.19 5.00 29.39
C GLN A 514 15.22 4.26 30.31
N ALA A 515 14.45 3.33 29.74
CA ALA A 515 13.61 2.43 30.52
C ALA A 515 14.51 1.38 31.18
N ASN A 516 14.52 1.33 32.52
CA ASN A 516 15.15 0.23 33.23
C ASN A 516 14.12 -0.91 33.41
N PRO A 517 14.32 -2.11 32.82
CA PRO A 517 13.36 -3.21 32.88
C PRO A 517 13.08 -3.71 34.31
N GLU A 518 13.98 -3.42 35.26
CA GLU A 518 13.89 -3.84 36.66
C GLU A 518 13.25 -2.77 37.58
N GLU A 519 12.83 -1.62 37.04
CA GLU A 519 12.16 -0.60 37.84
C GLU A 519 10.78 -1.08 38.33
N ALA A 520 10.59 -1.09 39.64
CA ALA A 520 9.27 -1.33 40.24
C ALA A 520 8.26 -0.32 39.70
N LYS A 521 7.03 -0.78 39.41
CA LYS A 521 5.94 0.07 38.95
C LYS A 521 5.72 1.21 39.96
N PHE A 522 5.86 2.46 39.51
CA PHE A 522 5.59 3.63 40.34
C PHE A 522 4.15 3.58 40.86
N ILE A 523 3.99 3.72 42.17
CA ILE A 523 2.68 3.81 42.83
C ILE A 523 2.53 5.26 43.29
N PRO A 524 1.51 5.99 42.83
CA PRO A 524 1.26 7.36 43.27
C PRO A 524 0.97 7.43 44.77
N THR A 525 1.34 8.54 45.39
CA THR A 525 1.26 8.76 46.83
C THR A 525 -0.15 9.22 47.22
N ALA A 526 -0.75 8.55 48.21
CA ALA A 526 -1.97 9.01 48.85
C ALA A 526 -1.62 9.97 50.00
N PHE A 527 -1.65 11.28 49.74
CA PHE A 527 -1.24 12.29 50.73
C PHE A 527 -2.17 12.37 51.97
N ASN A 528 -3.41 11.90 51.85
CA ASN A 528 -4.40 11.90 52.94
C ASN A 528 -4.73 10.49 53.47
N ASN A 529 -3.85 9.48 53.24
CA ASN A 529 -4.09 8.07 53.58
C ASN A 529 -5.35 7.42 52.94
N GLN A 530 -6.03 8.13 52.05
CA GLN A 530 -7.16 7.65 51.24
C GLN A 530 -6.97 8.12 49.79
N PRO A 531 -7.39 7.32 48.79
CA PRO A 531 -7.37 7.75 47.42
C PRO A 531 -8.41 8.87 47.20
N LEU A 532 -8.07 9.86 46.37
CA LEU A 532 -9.01 10.92 45.99
C LEU A 532 -10.24 10.37 45.26
N LEU A 533 -10.04 9.31 44.45
CA LEU A 533 -11.12 8.63 43.74
C LEU A 533 -10.91 7.11 43.76
N SER A 534 -11.94 6.34 44.09
CA SER A 534 -11.91 4.87 44.08
C SER A 534 -13.24 4.27 43.58
N TRP A 535 -13.19 3.04 43.07
CA TRP A 535 -14.40 2.30 42.65
C TRP A 535 -15.26 1.82 43.83
N ASN A 536 -14.69 1.75 45.04
CA ASN A 536 -15.36 1.33 46.26
C ASN A 536 -14.92 2.21 47.43
N ASN A 537 -15.87 2.56 48.31
CA ASN A 537 -15.67 3.41 49.50
C ASN A 537 -15.08 2.66 50.72
N GLN A 538 -14.61 1.42 50.56
CA GLN A 538 -14.05 0.64 51.67
C GLN A 538 -12.59 1.03 51.98
N SER A 539 -12.22 0.92 53.26
CA SER A 539 -10.91 1.32 53.80
C SER A 539 -9.72 0.70 53.06
N VAL A 540 -8.76 1.57 52.70
CA VAL A 540 -7.34 1.44 52.27
C VAL A 540 -6.78 0.07 51.84
N ALA A 541 -7.02 -1.02 52.58
CA ALA A 541 -6.58 -2.37 52.23
C ALA A 541 -7.63 -3.10 51.36
N GLY A 542 -7.82 -2.64 50.11
CA GLY A 542 -8.71 -3.29 49.15
C GLY A 542 -9.50 -2.36 48.23
N ALA A 543 -9.42 -1.03 48.43
CA ALA A 543 -10.00 -0.08 47.50
C ALA A 543 -9.30 -0.15 46.14
N GLN A 544 -10.06 -0.42 45.07
CA GLN A 544 -9.58 -0.21 43.70
C GLN A 544 -9.51 1.30 43.45
N ALA A 545 -8.38 1.92 43.83
CA ALA A 545 -8.11 3.32 43.61
C ALA A 545 -8.07 3.63 42.11
N ILE A 546 -8.71 4.73 41.72
CA ILE A 546 -8.73 5.25 40.36
C ILE A 546 -7.64 6.31 40.22
N CYS A 547 -7.56 7.22 41.18
CA CYS A 547 -6.43 8.11 41.38
C CYS A 547 -6.24 8.46 42.86
N TYR A 548 -4.99 8.60 43.28
CA TYR A 548 -4.62 8.75 44.70
C TYR A 548 -4.61 10.20 45.18
N SER A 549 -4.31 11.14 44.30
CA SER A 549 -4.21 12.57 44.58
C SER A 549 -4.76 13.39 43.42
N SER A 550 -4.98 14.69 43.62
CA SER A 550 -5.41 15.58 42.53
C SER A 550 -4.37 15.69 41.40
N VAL A 551 -3.09 15.57 41.76
CA VAL A 551 -1.95 15.49 40.84
C VAL A 551 -2.06 14.22 39.99
N ASP A 552 -2.29 13.07 40.62
CA ASP A 552 -2.47 11.78 39.95
C ASP A 552 -3.71 11.77 39.03
N CYS A 553 -4.84 12.32 39.47
CA CYS A 553 -6.04 12.44 38.61
C CYS A 553 -5.79 13.34 37.39
N THR A 554 -5.00 14.41 37.54
CA THR A 554 -4.61 15.29 36.43
C THR A 554 -3.71 14.55 35.43
N ARG A 555 -2.72 13.81 35.92
CA ARG A 555 -1.85 12.95 35.08
C ARG A 555 -2.66 11.87 34.36
N LEU A 556 -3.65 11.29 35.03
CA LEU A 556 -4.54 10.29 34.45
C LEU A 556 -5.43 10.88 33.34
N MET A 557 -5.90 12.12 33.49
CA MET A 557 -6.59 12.87 32.44
C MET A 557 -5.66 13.09 31.23
N VAL A 558 -4.43 13.58 31.46
CA VAL A 558 -3.43 13.79 30.40
C VAL A 558 -3.18 12.49 29.65
N LYS A 559 -2.89 11.39 30.38
CA LYS A 559 -2.68 10.07 29.81
C LYS A 559 -3.87 9.62 28.96
N SER A 560 -5.10 9.85 29.41
CA SER A 560 -6.30 9.47 28.67
C SER A 560 -6.43 10.22 27.35
N MET A 561 -6.07 11.50 27.31
CA MET A 561 -6.04 12.26 26.05
C MET A 561 -4.93 11.79 25.10
N VAL A 562 -3.74 11.45 25.64
CA VAL A 562 -2.64 10.86 24.85
C VAL A 562 -3.04 9.50 24.28
N ASP A 563 -3.73 8.65 25.06
CA ASP A 563 -4.26 7.37 24.58
C ASP A 563 -5.30 7.57 23.47
N LEU A 564 -6.19 8.56 23.60
CA LEU A 564 -7.15 8.90 22.54
C LEU A 564 -6.46 9.38 21.27
N TYR A 565 -5.40 10.19 21.39
CA TYR A 565 -4.56 10.58 20.26
C TYR A 565 -3.96 9.33 19.58
N ALA A 566 -3.32 8.45 20.35
CA ALA A 566 -2.70 7.23 19.81
C ALA A 566 -3.70 6.31 19.10
N VAL A 567 -4.92 6.16 19.67
CA VAL A 567 -6.00 5.42 19.01
C VAL A 567 -6.43 6.09 17.72
N SER A 568 -6.55 7.42 17.71
CA SER A 568 -7.01 8.17 16.54
C SER A 568 -6.11 8.02 15.32
N THR A 569 -4.80 7.85 15.51
CA THR A 569 -3.81 7.65 14.45
C THR A 569 -4.02 6.35 13.67
N TYR A 570 -4.55 5.30 14.32
CA TYR A 570 -4.73 3.97 13.71
C TYR A 570 -6.19 3.51 13.66
N ALA A 571 -7.14 4.35 14.08
CA ALA A 571 -8.56 4.03 14.17
C ALA A 571 -9.13 3.53 12.84
N ASP A 572 -8.87 4.25 11.75
CA ASP A 572 -9.35 3.89 10.40
C ASP A 572 -8.80 2.54 9.90
N ALA A 573 -7.67 2.10 10.44
CA ALA A 573 -6.98 0.89 10.03
C ALA A 573 -7.43 -0.34 10.83
N LEU A 574 -7.62 -0.16 12.14
CA LEU A 574 -7.85 -1.24 13.10
C LEU A 574 -9.29 -1.35 13.56
N VAL A 575 -10.12 -0.33 13.33
CA VAL A 575 -11.53 -0.34 13.70
C VAL A 575 -12.37 -0.31 12.42
N PRO A 576 -12.92 -1.45 12.01
CA PRO A 576 -13.71 -1.54 10.79
C PRO A 576 -14.97 -0.68 10.92
N LEU A 577 -15.17 0.20 9.95
CA LEU A 577 -16.40 0.97 9.79
C LEU A 577 -17.52 -0.01 9.42
N ALA A 578 -18.67 0.06 10.10
CA ALA A 578 -19.81 -0.80 9.77
C ALA A 578 -20.21 -0.61 8.29
N GLY A 579 -20.32 -1.71 7.53
CA GLY A 579 -20.81 -1.69 6.16
C GLY A 579 -19.78 -1.44 5.05
N LYS A 580 -18.48 -1.30 5.36
CA LYS A 580 -17.42 -1.22 4.34
C LYS A 580 -16.22 -2.11 4.72
N THR A 581 -15.94 -3.10 3.88
CA THR A 581 -14.74 -3.95 4.00
C THR A 581 -13.46 -3.15 3.72
N SER A 582 -12.40 -3.39 4.47
CA SER A 582 -11.10 -2.72 4.25
C SER A 582 -10.41 -3.20 2.97
N ASP A 583 -9.67 -2.29 2.33
CA ASP A 583 -8.92 -2.54 1.09
C ASP A 583 -7.50 -1.93 1.05
N PRO A 584 -6.66 -2.21 2.06
CA PRO A 584 -5.30 -1.68 2.14
C PRO A 584 -4.41 -2.17 0.98
N ASN A 585 -3.51 -1.32 0.51
CA ASN A 585 -2.56 -1.62 -0.56
C ASN A 585 -1.32 -2.38 -0.05
N LEU A 586 -1.53 -3.53 0.60
CA LEU A 586 -0.49 -4.26 1.34
C LEU A 586 0.78 -4.54 0.53
N PHE A 587 0.64 -4.88 -0.76
CA PHE A 587 1.75 -5.21 -1.65
C PHE A 587 2.36 -4.00 -2.37
N ASN A 588 1.79 -2.81 -2.21
CA ASN A 588 2.20 -1.59 -2.92
C ASN A 588 2.54 -0.44 -1.96
N PRO A 589 3.80 -0.27 -1.56
CA PRO A 589 4.23 0.84 -0.70
C PRO A 589 4.38 2.17 -1.45
N TYR A 590 4.12 2.21 -2.76
CA TYR A 590 4.31 3.42 -3.58
C TYR A 590 3.04 4.21 -3.81
N SER A 591 1.90 3.64 -3.45
CA SER A 591 0.63 4.35 -3.53
C SER A 591 0.65 5.59 -2.63
N GLU A 592 1.02 5.45 -1.36
CA GLU A 592 1.21 6.55 -0.40
C GLU A 592 2.33 7.54 -0.79
N LEU A 593 3.52 7.03 -1.15
CA LEU A 593 4.67 7.87 -1.51
C LEU A 593 4.40 8.77 -2.72
N LYS A 594 3.64 8.28 -3.70
CA LYS A 594 3.32 9.07 -4.90
C LYS A 594 2.26 10.12 -4.60
N THR A 595 1.14 9.76 -3.96
CA THR A 595 0.08 10.74 -3.67
C THR A 595 0.51 11.83 -2.72
N CYS A 596 1.43 11.52 -1.80
CA CYS A 596 2.03 12.50 -0.91
C CYS A 596 3.26 13.22 -1.51
N LYS A 597 3.52 13.05 -2.82
CA LYS A 597 4.61 13.69 -3.59
C LYS A 597 6.03 13.43 -3.04
N MET A 598 6.20 12.34 -2.31
CA MET A 598 7.51 11.92 -1.78
C MET A 598 8.35 11.18 -2.80
N TYR A 599 7.72 10.64 -3.84
CA TYR A 599 8.42 10.00 -4.94
C TYR A 599 7.87 10.46 -6.29
N ASP A 600 8.77 10.96 -7.14
CA ASP A 600 8.47 11.29 -8.54
C ASP A 600 9.07 10.23 -9.48
N PRO A 601 8.23 9.40 -10.13
CA PRO A 601 8.69 8.36 -11.05
C PRO A 601 9.30 8.90 -12.35
N TRP A 602 9.07 10.17 -12.71
CA TRP A 602 9.62 10.80 -13.91
C TRP A 602 10.90 11.59 -13.65
N PHE A 603 11.28 11.79 -12.39
CA PHE A 603 12.41 12.62 -12.03
C PHE A 603 13.71 12.20 -12.73
N GLN A 604 14.01 10.90 -12.77
CA GLN A 604 15.24 10.41 -13.40
C GLN A 604 15.25 10.66 -14.92
N THR A 605 14.11 10.49 -15.59
CA THR A 605 13.97 10.81 -17.02
C THR A 605 14.14 12.30 -17.28
N GLN A 606 13.54 13.16 -16.47
CA GLN A 606 13.68 14.62 -16.58
C GLN A 606 15.11 15.09 -16.28
N ARG A 607 15.73 14.55 -15.21
CA ARG A 607 17.12 14.80 -14.83
C ARG A 607 18.06 14.44 -15.97
N MET A 608 17.89 13.26 -16.56
CA MET A 608 18.70 12.81 -17.70
C MET A 608 18.58 13.77 -18.90
N ASN A 609 17.38 14.22 -19.25
CA ASN A 609 17.19 15.18 -20.35
C ASN A 609 17.83 16.55 -20.04
N LYS A 610 17.72 17.03 -18.79
CA LYS A 610 18.36 18.28 -18.36
C LYS A 610 19.90 18.17 -18.37
N VAL A 611 20.45 17.06 -17.87
CA VAL A 611 21.89 16.78 -17.93
C VAL A 611 22.37 16.68 -19.37
N LEU A 612 21.62 16.02 -20.26
CA LEU A 612 21.94 15.96 -21.69
C LEU A 612 22.04 17.37 -22.30
N MET A 613 21.06 18.24 -22.06
CA MET A 613 21.09 19.61 -22.60
C MET A 613 22.28 20.42 -22.09
N VAL A 614 22.61 20.29 -20.80
CA VAL A 614 23.78 20.95 -20.22
C VAL A 614 25.09 20.38 -20.77
N ASP A 615 25.20 19.05 -20.91
CA ASP A 615 26.37 18.38 -21.48
C ASP A 615 26.56 18.75 -22.97
N LEU A 616 25.48 18.92 -23.73
CA LEU A 616 25.53 19.44 -25.11
C LEU A 616 25.99 20.90 -25.15
N ALA A 617 25.48 21.75 -24.25
CA ALA A 617 25.93 23.14 -24.13
C ALA A 617 27.42 23.21 -23.74
N ASN A 618 27.87 22.37 -22.81
CA ASN A 618 29.29 22.23 -22.46
C ASN A 618 30.12 21.75 -23.65
N THR A 619 29.61 20.81 -24.43
CA THR A 619 30.28 20.32 -25.64
C THR A 619 30.42 21.44 -26.67
N ALA A 620 29.41 22.30 -26.84
CA ALA A 620 29.48 23.46 -27.71
C ALA A 620 30.46 24.53 -27.20
N LEU A 621 30.44 24.86 -25.91
CA LEU A 621 31.24 25.94 -25.32
C LEU A 621 32.70 25.56 -25.06
N PHE A 622 32.94 24.31 -24.63
CA PHE A 622 34.26 23.85 -24.18
C PHE A 622 34.86 22.76 -25.07
N GLY A 623 34.05 22.10 -25.92
CA GLY A 623 34.52 21.06 -26.82
C GLY A 623 35.42 21.58 -27.94
N TRP A 624 35.22 22.84 -28.38
CA TRP A 624 36.02 23.47 -29.43
C TRP A 624 37.26 24.19 -28.90
N ASN A 625 37.24 24.65 -27.64
CA ASN A 625 38.30 25.47 -27.05
C ASN A 625 39.39 24.62 -26.37
N ILE A 626 40.63 25.13 -26.32
CA ILE A 626 41.78 24.48 -25.65
C ILE A 626 41.62 24.45 -24.12
N LEU A 627 40.74 25.31 -23.56
CA LEU A 627 40.56 25.45 -22.11
C LEU A 627 40.24 24.10 -21.42
N PRO A 628 40.98 23.72 -20.38
CA PRO A 628 40.83 22.45 -19.66
C PRO A 628 39.59 22.40 -18.75
N ILE A 629 38.70 23.39 -18.80
CA ILE A 629 37.67 23.57 -17.78
C ILE A 629 36.30 23.22 -18.38
N TYR A 630 35.51 22.41 -17.66
CA TYR A 630 34.11 22.16 -17.98
C TYR A 630 33.25 22.14 -16.71
N VAL A 631 31.96 22.42 -16.86
CA VAL A 631 31.00 22.42 -15.75
C VAL A 631 30.23 21.10 -15.76
N ASP A 632 30.39 20.25 -14.76
CA ASP A 632 29.58 19.04 -14.62
C ASP A 632 28.39 19.32 -13.69
N VAL A 633 27.18 19.06 -14.18
CA VAL A 633 25.95 19.41 -13.49
C VAL A 633 25.19 18.15 -13.10
N ASN A 634 24.67 18.15 -11.89
CA ASN A 634 23.74 17.15 -11.40
C ASN A 634 22.52 17.83 -10.75
N PHE A 635 21.41 17.11 -10.63
CA PHE A 635 20.20 17.59 -9.99
C PHE A 635 19.80 16.64 -8.87
N THR A 636 19.51 17.19 -7.69
CA THR A 636 18.92 16.42 -6.59
C THR A 636 17.41 16.27 -6.80
N ALA A 637 16.85 15.13 -6.39
CA ALA A 637 15.41 14.96 -6.39
C ALA A 637 14.75 15.95 -5.43
N PRO A 638 13.57 16.49 -5.75
CA PRO A 638 12.78 17.20 -4.76
C PRO A 638 12.49 16.26 -3.58
N LYS A 639 12.48 16.79 -2.36
CA LYS A 639 12.19 16.02 -1.14
C LYS A 639 11.08 16.71 -0.37
N VAL A 640 10.18 15.92 0.20
CA VAL A 640 9.22 16.45 1.18
C VAL A 640 9.98 16.66 2.48
N ALA A 641 9.95 17.88 3.00
CA ALA A 641 10.61 18.24 4.25
C ALA A 641 9.67 18.07 5.45
N SER A 642 8.38 18.37 5.27
CA SER A 642 7.35 18.21 6.29
C SER A 642 5.96 18.20 5.65
N PHE A 643 4.94 17.88 6.45
CA PHE A 643 3.54 17.98 6.06
C PHE A 643 2.84 19.08 6.86
N ASN A 644 2.07 19.91 6.16
CA ASN A 644 1.03 20.69 6.81
C ASN A 644 -0.20 19.80 6.95
N GLN A 645 -0.73 19.72 8.15
CA GLN A 645 -1.95 18.97 8.39
C GLN A 645 -3.16 19.91 8.39
N LEU A 646 -4.24 19.55 7.70
CA LEU A 646 -5.47 20.33 7.58
C LEU A 646 -6.68 19.42 7.82
N VAL A 647 -7.54 19.75 8.77
CA VAL A 647 -8.79 18.99 8.97
C VAL A 647 -9.81 19.43 7.92
N LYS A 648 -10.29 18.47 7.12
CA LYS A 648 -11.33 18.69 6.10
C LYS A 648 -12.29 17.51 6.05
N ASP A 649 -13.59 17.79 6.15
CA ASP A 649 -14.67 16.80 6.12
C ASP A 649 -14.55 15.73 7.23
N GLY A 650 -13.90 16.06 8.36
CA GLY A 650 -13.67 15.16 9.50
C GLY A 650 -12.49 14.19 9.34
N LYS A 651 -11.58 14.48 8.39
CA LYS A 651 -10.34 13.73 8.11
C LYS A 651 -9.15 14.69 8.11
N ILE A 652 -7.97 14.20 8.45
CA ILE A 652 -6.73 15.00 8.35
C ILE A 652 -6.17 14.84 6.93
N LYS A 653 -6.03 15.94 6.20
CA LYS A 653 -5.34 15.99 4.91
C LYS A 653 -3.92 16.48 5.11
N PHE A 654 -2.99 15.86 4.40
CA PHE A 654 -1.58 16.23 4.46
C PHE A 654 -1.18 16.98 3.19
N ASP A 655 -0.74 18.21 3.34
CA ASP A 655 -0.19 19.03 2.27
C ASP A 655 1.35 19.07 2.37
N PRO A 656 2.09 18.44 1.44
CA PRO A 656 3.54 18.32 1.53
C PRO A 656 4.26 19.65 1.26
N ARG A 657 5.15 20.04 2.18
CA ARG A 657 6.15 21.10 1.93
C ARG A 657 7.35 20.50 1.22
N VAL A 658 7.49 20.82 -0.06
CA VAL A 658 8.53 20.25 -0.93
C VAL A 658 9.75 21.17 -1.00
N GLU A 659 10.90 20.66 -0.61
CA GLU A 659 12.19 21.26 -0.94
C GLU A 659 12.46 21.07 -2.44
N LYS A 660 12.61 22.18 -3.16
CA LYS A 660 12.82 22.17 -4.61
C LYS A 660 14.15 21.48 -4.97
N SER A 661 14.16 20.85 -6.14
CA SER A 661 15.38 20.28 -6.74
C SER A 661 16.49 21.33 -6.79
N LYS A 662 17.67 20.97 -6.29
CA LYS A 662 18.86 21.83 -6.32
C LYS A 662 19.79 21.37 -7.44
N MET A 663 20.28 22.32 -8.22
CA MET A 663 21.35 22.10 -9.18
C MET A 663 22.66 22.03 -8.41
N GLN A 664 23.36 20.91 -8.52
CA GLN A 664 24.71 20.72 -8.02
C GLN A 664 25.67 20.93 -9.18
N THR A 665 26.46 21.99 -9.11
CA THR A 665 27.48 22.33 -10.11
C THR A 665 28.86 22.00 -9.57
N SER A 666 29.61 21.19 -10.30
CA SER A 666 31.04 20.99 -10.07
C SER A 666 31.82 21.56 -11.25
N LEU A 667 32.80 22.42 -10.96
CA LEU A 667 33.76 22.88 -11.96
C LEU A 667 34.89 21.85 -12.03
N VAL A 668 35.13 21.27 -13.20
CA VAL A 668 36.20 20.30 -13.41
C VAL A 668 37.25 20.92 -14.31
N ALA A 669 38.49 20.98 -13.83
CA ALA A 669 39.66 21.36 -14.61
C ALA A 669 40.48 20.09 -14.93
N ASP A 670 40.50 19.68 -16.19
CA ASP A 670 41.26 18.55 -16.74
C ASP A 670 42.59 19.05 -17.31
N PHE A 671 43.68 18.93 -16.54
CA PHE A 671 45.02 19.40 -16.92
C PHE A 671 45.74 18.48 -17.91
N GLY A 672 45.13 17.36 -18.31
CA GLY A 672 45.66 16.43 -19.33
C GLY A 672 46.22 17.09 -20.61
N PRO A 673 45.52 18.05 -21.23
CA PRO A 673 45.99 18.75 -22.43
C PRO A 673 47.20 19.67 -22.21
N LEU A 674 47.39 20.19 -20.99
CA LEU A 674 48.39 21.23 -20.70
C LEU A 674 49.68 20.68 -20.10
N LEU A 675 49.60 19.58 -19.33
CA LEU A 675 50.74 19.04 -18.58
C LEU A 675 51.25 17.70 -19.12
N GLY A 676 50.62 17.12 -20.15
CA GLY A 676 50.98 15.81 -20.68
C GLY A 676 50.72 14.64 -19.70
N ALA A 677 50.20 14.93 -18.52
CA ALA A 677 49.85 13.98 -17.46
C ALA A 677 48.34 14.05 -17.18
N PRO A 678 47.65 12.90 -17.06
CA PRO A 678 46.19 12.84 -16.98
C PRO A 678 45.69 13.19 -15.57
N CYS A 679 45.72 14.47 -15.23
CA CYS A 679 45.32 14.97 -13.90
C CYS A 679 44.08 15.84 -14.01
N ALA A 680 43.08 15.59 -13.18
CA ALA A 680 41.85 16.38 -13.14
C ALA A 680 41.53 16.85 -11.71
N VAL A 681 41.13 18.10 -11.59
CA VAL A 681 40.71 18.72 -10.32
C VAL A 681 39.23 19.03 -10.41
N SER A 682 38.45 18.59 -9.44
CA SER A 682 37.03 18.90 -9.33
C SER A 682 36.78 19.79 -8.12
N LEU A 683 36.31 21.00 -8.37
CA LEU A 683 35.84 21.93 -7.35
C LEU A 683 34.33 21.80 -7.23
N ASN A 684 33.85 21.47 -6.04
CA ASN A 684 32.43 21.34 -5.79
C ASN A 684 31.98 22.36 -4.72
N ASN A 685 30.98 23.17 -5.07
CA ASN A 685 30.42 24.14 -4.14
C ASN A 685 29.51 23.49 -3.08
N ASN A 686 29.06 22.25 -3.29
CA ASN A 686 28.16 21.52 -2.39
C ASN A 686 28.74 20.12 -2.09
N GLY A 687 29.28 19.89 -0.90
CA GLY A 687 30.06 18.70 -0.50
C GLY A 687 29.38 17.31 -0.51
N ILE A 688 28.30 17.12 -1.28
CA ILE A 688 27.43 15.92 -1.27
C ILE A 688 27.67 15.01 -2.51
N LYS A 689 28.47 15.41 -3.49
CA LYS A 689 28.68 14.63 -4.72
C LYS A 689 29.87 13.67 -4.59
N ASN A 690 29.63 12.36 -4.74
CA ASN A 690 30.69 11.37 -4.90
C ASN A 690 31.46 11.61 -6.21
N TYR A 691 32.79 11.58 -6.12
CA TYR A 691 33.71 11.85 -7.23
C TYR A 691 33.80 10.63 -8.15
N ASN A 692 33.37 10.76 -9.40
CA ASN A 692 33.47 9.71 -10.42
C ASN A 692 34.34 10.21 -11.59
N PHE A 693 35.64 9.93 -11.54
CA PHE A 693 36.49 9.94 -12.74
C PHE A 693 36.50 8.53 -13.34
N TYR A 694 36.45 8.43 -14.67
CA TYR A 694 36.67 7.15 -15.35
C TYR A 694 38.17 6.85 -15.32
N SER A 695 38.61 5.95 -14.44
CA SER A 695 39.99 5.48 -14.36
C SER A 695 40.17 4.15 -15.11
N PHE A 696 41.33 3.97 -15.74
CA PHE A 696 41.84 2.62 -16.01
C PHE A 696 42.27 1.99 -14.67
N SER A 697 42.11 0.67 -14.53
CA SER A 697 42.71 -0.07 -13.41
C SER A 697 44.23 0.02 -13.46
N GLY A 698 44.80 0.96 -12.73
CA GLY A 698 46.23 1.21 -12.63
C GLY A 698 46.52 2.64 -12.19
N LEU A 699 46.78 2.83 -10.89
CA LEU A 699 47.19 4.07 -10.20
C LEU A 699 46.20 5.26 -10.28
N THR A 700 45.32 5.35 -9.27
CA THR A 700 44.58 6.58 -8.94
C THR A 700 45.06 7.12 -7.59
N VAL A 701 45.68 8.30 -7.57
CA VAL A 701 45.95 9.04 -6.32
C VAL A 701 44.87 10.11 -6.19
N ASN A 702 43.97 9.94 -5.22
CA ASN A 702 42.88 10.88 -4.95
C ASN A 702 43.15 11.56 -3.59
N TYR A 703 43.20 12.89 -3.57
CA TYR A 703 43.19 13.70 -2.36
C TYR A 703 41.86 14.45 -2.29
N CYS A 704 41.13 14.24 -1.20
CA CYS A 704 39.83 14.83 -0.99
C CYS A 704 39.78 15.51 0.37
N ASP A 705 39.55 16.82 0.37
CA ASP A 705 39.17 17.55 1.57
C ASP A 705 37.67 17.88 1.50
N SER A 706 36.88 17.04 2.16
CA SER A 706 35.47 17.31 2.43
C SER A 706 35.34 17.78 3.87
N LYS A 707 35.08 19.06 4.09
CA LYS A 707 34.44 19.49 5.34
C LYS A 707 33.01 18.95 5.33
N GLN A 708 32.83 17.75 5.87
CA GLN A 708 31.51 17.19 6.12
C GLN A 708 30.80 18.08 7.14
N SER A 709 29.90 18.95 6.69
CA SER A 709 28.79 19.38 7.55
C SER A 709 27.70 18.30 7.49
N ASN A 710 27.99 17.12 8.02
CA ASN A 710 26.98 16.09 8.27
C ASN A 710 27.07 15.52 9.69
N GLU A 711 27.83 16.15 10.59
CA GLU A 711 27.39 16.17 11.98
C GLU A 711 26.39 17.32 12.10
N VAL A 712 25.10 16.96 12.15
CA VAL A 712 24.16 17.76 12.92
C VAL A 712 24.65 17.65 14.35
N VAL A 713 25.46 18.62 14.79
CA VAL A 713 25.72 18.79 16.22
C VAL A 713 24.43 19.38 16.79
N SER A 714 23.53 18.48 17.19
CA SER A 714 22.37 18.82 18.00
C SER A 714 22.87 19.20 19.38
N ASN A 715 22.99 20.50 19.65
CA ASN A 715 23.14 20.96 21.03
C ASN A 715 21.81 21.02 21.78
N ASN A 716 20.64 20.92 21.09
CA ASN A 716 19.30 20.66 21.64
C ASN A 716 18.22 20.39 20.54
N PRO A 717 17.05 19.79 20.89
CA PRO A 717 16.02 19.31 19.94
C PRO A 717 15.28 20.37 19.12
N SER A 718 15.44 21.65 19.42
CA SER A 718 14.69 22.75 18.79
C SER A 718 15.55 23.74 18.01
N ASP A 719 16.87 23.57 17.97
CA ASP A 719 17.77 24.49 17.26
C ASP A 719 18.67 23.74 16.28
N PHE A 720 18.20 23.63 15.03
CA PHE A 720 19.00 23.17 13.90
C PHE A 720 19.82 24.35 13.38
N ALA A 721 20.91 24.69 14.07
CA ALA A 721 21.87 25.63 13.54
C ALA A 721 22.56 24.98 12.32
N THR A 722 22.09 25.31 11.10
CA THR A 722 22.88 25.02 9.89
C THR A 722 24.18 25.80 9.99
N GLY A 723 25.29 25.10 10.26
CA GLY A 723 26.62 25.67 10.14
C GLY A 723 26.78 26.43 8.82
N ALA A 724 27.50 27.54 8.85
CA ALA A 724 27.58 28.55 7.79
C ALA A 724 27.57 27.96 6.37
N LYS A 725 26.62 28.42 5.54
CA LYS A 725 26.32 27.97 4.16
C LYS A 725 27.41 28.26 3.11
N THR A 726 28.68 28.33 3.48
CA THR A 726 29.79 28.63 2.56
C THR A 726 31.00 27.76 2.85
N ALA A 727 30.84 26.44 2.76
CA ALA A 727 31.96 25.50 2.79
C ALA A 727 32.16 24.90 1.40
N ARG A 728 33.27 25.26 0.74
CA ARG A 728 33.69 24.66 -0.54
C ARG A 728 34.39 23.33 -0.25
N SER A 729 34.07 22.29 -1.01
CA SER A 729 34.78 21.01 -0.96
C SER A 729 35.71 20.91 -2.17
N PHE A 730 36.96 20.51 -1.94
CA PHE A 730 37.95 20.34 -2.99
C PHE A 730 38.42 18.89 -3.04
N CYS A 731 38.40 18.30 -4.23
CA CYS A 731 39.13 17.06 -4.49
C CYS A 731 39.96 17.17 -5.76
N GLY A 732 41.20 16.72 -5.66
CA GLY A 732 42.11 16.53 -6.79
C GLY A 732 42.42 15.04 -6.94
N GLY A 733 42.39 14.54 -8.17
CA GLY A 733 42.82 13.17 -8.48
C GLY A 733 43.56 13.11 -9.81
N CYS A 734 44.63 12.31 -9.88
CA CYS A 734 45.27 11.99 -11.16
C CYS A 734 44.79 10.63 -11.63
N THR A 735 44.16 10.59 -12.82
CA THR A 735 43.58 9.38 -13.42
C THR A 735 43.73 9.43 -14.94
N LEU A 736 44.25 8.37 -15.57
CA LEU A 736 44.22 8.20 -17.04
C LEU A 736 42.77 8.23 -17.57
N ASN A 737 42.37 9.32 -18.23
CA ASN A 737 41.05 9.48 -18.84
C ASN A 737 41.19 9.72 -20.36
N PHE A 738 40.25 9.21 -21.15
CA PHE A 738 40.20 9.32 -22.62
C PHE A 738 40.23 10.77 -23.11
N THR A 739 39.69 11.73 -22.33
CA THR A 739 39.76 13.17 -22.63
C THR A 739 41.19 13.71 -22.62
N ALA A 740 42.02 13.24 -21.70
CA ALA A 740 43.43 13.61 -21.61
C ALA A 740 44.25 13.04 -22.78
N VAL A 741 43.98 11.78 -23.17
CA VAL A 741 44.66 11.13 -24.31
C VAL A 741 44.28 11.77 -25.64
N ALA A 742 42.98 12.04 -25.86
CA ALA A 742 42.50 12.69 -27.08
C ALA A 742 43.03 14.14 -27.20
N ALA A 743 43.10 14.87 -26.09
CA ALA A 743 43.64 16.23 -26.09
C ALA A 743 45.17 16.27 -26.24
N ALA A 744 45.90 15.30 -25.67
CA ALA A 744 47.34 15.16 -25.87
C ALA A 744 47.69 14.79 -27.32
N SER A 745 46.85 14.00 -28.00
CA SER A 745 47.04 13.63 -29.41
C SER A 745 46.76 14.76 -30.43
N THR A 746 46.23 15.90 -29.98
CA THR A 746 45.77 17.01 -30.84
C THR A 746 46.33 18.38 -30.45
N SER A 747 47.30 18.43 -29.53
CA SER A 747 47.99 19.66 -29.09
C SER A 747 48.74 20.41 -30.22
N THR A 748 48.81 19.84 -31.41
CA THR A 748 49.39 20.40 -32.64
C THR A 748 48.44 21.25 -33.49
N PHE A 749 47.13 21.29 -33.21
CA PHE A 749 46.17 22.10 -33.97
C PHE A 749 45.70 23.31 -33.13
N GLY A 750 46.06 24.53 -33.54
CA GLY A 750 45.78 25.77 -32.79
C GLY A 750 44.28 26.07 -32.63
N VAL A 751 43.92 26.85 -31.58
CA VAL A 751 42.61 27.39 -31.11
C VAL A 751 41.38 26.47 -31.12
N VAL A 752 41.23 25.57 -32.09
CA VAL A 752 40.08 24.70 -32.35
C VAL A 752 40.49 23.22 -32.25
N ASN A 753 39.85 22.45 -31.37
CA ASN A 753 40.11 21.02 -31.18
C ASN A 753 38.91 20.12 -31.57
N PRO A 754 38.81 19.67 -32.83
CA PRO A 754 37.68 18.86 -33.30
C PRO A 754 37.62 17.47 -32.66
N ALA A 755 38.76 16.87 -32.28
CA ALA A 755 38.79 15.57 -31.61
C ALA A 755 38.20 15.67 -30.19
N LYS A 756 38.52 16.76 -29.47
CA LYS A 756 37.92 17.06 -28.17
C LYS A 756 36.40 17.22 -28.30
N PHE A 757 35.93 17.96 -29.30
CA PHE A 757 34.49 18.08 -29.57
C PHE A 757 33.81 16.71 -29.76
N VAL A 758 34.37 15.85 -30.62
CA VAL A 758 33.82 14.50 -30.88
C VAL A 758 33.81 13.64 -29.60
N VAL A 759 34.86 13.69 -28.78
CA VAL A 759 34.93 12.93 -27.52
C VAL A 759 33.91 13.42 -26.50
N TYR A 760 33.73 14.73 -26.36
CA TYR A 760 32.72 15.29 -25.46
C TYR A 760 31.29 14.97 -25.95
N LEU A 761 31.06 15.00 -27.26
CA LEU A 761 29.79 14.60 -27.86
C LEU A 761 29.51 13.11 -27.61
N PHE A 762 30.49 12.24 -27.83
CA PHE A 762 30.37 10.80 -27.54
C PHE A 762 30.10 10.55 -26.06
N ARG A 763 30.84 11.20 -25.14
CA ARG A 763 30.64 11.12 -23.70
C ARG A 763 29.23 11.53 -23.29
N THR A 764 28.72 12.62 -23.88
CA THR A 764 27.37 13.14 -23.66
C THR A 764 26.32 12.08 -24.00
N PHE A 765 26.41 11.48 -25.19
CA PHE A 765 25.51 10.40 -25.58
C PHE A 765 25.71 9.12 -24.76
N GLN A 766 26.95 8.75 -24.43
CA GLN A 766 27.24 7.58 -23.59
C GLN A 766 26.64 7.72 -22.19
N LYS A 767 26.80 8.88 -21.54
CA LYS A 767 26.16 9.20 -20.25
C LYS A 767 24.64 9.09 -20.36
N TYR A 768 24.06 9.68 -21.40
CA TYR A 768 22.62 9.60 -21.66
C TYR A 768 22.13 8.16 -21.85
N PHE A 769 22.81 7.36 -22.68
CA PHE A 769 22.48 5.95 -22.90
C PHE A 769 22.67 5.11 -21.63
N SER A 770 23.69 5.39 -20.82
CA SER A 770 23.94 4.69 -19.56
C SER A 770 22.87 5.03 -18.52
N ALA A 771 22.45 6.30 -18.45
CA ALA A 771 21.34 6.73 -17.61
C ALA A 771 20.02 6.08 -18.04
N LYS A 772 19.76 5.92 -19.35
CA LYS A 772 18.59 5.17 -19.88
C LYS A 772 18.55 3.70 -19.47
N LYS A 773 19.71 3.12 -19.12
CA LYS A 773 19.78 1.73 -18.66
C LYS A 773 19.39 1.57 -17.19
N ASP A 774 19.13 2.65 -16.44
CA ASP A 774 18.62 2.58 -15.07
C ASP A 774 17.36 1.69 -15.04
N LYS A 775 17.46 0.58 -14.30
CA LYS A 775 16.41 -0.42 -14.22
C LYS A 775 15.46 -0.19 -13.05
N VAL A 776 15.78 0.73 -12.15
CA VAL A 776 15.02 0.97 -10.92
C VAL A 776 14.17 2.23 -11.04
N ASN A 777 14.75 3.34 -11.53
CA ASN A 777 14.12 4.66 -11.49
C ASN A 777 13.53 5.13 -12.84
N ILE A 778 13.68 4.35 -13.91
CA ILE A 778 13.01 4.62 -15.19
C ILE A 778 11.85 3.64 -15.32
N PRO A 779 10.60 4.10 -15.54
CA PRO A 779 9.45 3.20 -15.60
C PRO A 779 9.63 2.04 -16.60
N LYS A 780 9.53 0.80 -16.10
CA LYS A 780 9.55 -0.43 -16.89
C LYS A 780 8.50 -1.41 -16.36
N SER A 781 7.78 -2.03 -17.28
CA SER A 781 6.84 -3.12 -17.01
C SER A 781 7.16 -4.31 -17.90
N TRP A 782 6.88 -5.50 -17.38
CA TRP A 782 6.91 -6.76 -18.12
C TRP A 782 5.60 -7.48 -17.87
N GLU A 783 5.17 -8.25 -18.85
CA GLU A 783 3.97 -9.08 -18.78
C GLU A 783 4.37 -10.50 -19.12
N VAL A 784 4.10 -11.45 -18.23
CA VAL A 784 4.52 -12.85 -18.40
C VAL A 784 3.28 -13.73 -18.41
N ASN A 785 3.08 -14.46 -19.50
CA ASN A 785 2.10 -15.53 -19.54
C ASN A 785 2.74 -16.84 -19.07
N ALA A 786 2.32 -17.33 -17.90
CA ALA A 786 2.87 -18.54 -17.30
C ALA A 786 2.74 -19.78 -18.20
N ALA A 787 1.65 -19.88 -18.97
CA ALA A 787 1.44 -20.98 -19.90
C ALA A 787 2.46 -20.99 -21.04
N TYR A 788 2.87 -19.82 -21.55
CA TYR A 788 3.89 -19.72 -22.60
C TYR A 788 5.28 -20.06 -22.07
N ALA A 789 5.61 -19.64 -20.85
CA ALA A 789 6.85 -20.04 -20.20
C ALA A 789 6.90 -21.57 -20.00
N ALA A 790 5.79 -22.17 -19.55
CA ALA A 790 5.67 -23.63 -19.40
C ALA A 790 5.77 -24.40 -20.72
N GLU A 791 5.19 -23.90 -21.81
CA GLU A 791 5.30 -24.50 -23.14
C GLU A 791 6.76 -24.53 -23.62
N VAL A 792 7.48 -23.42 -23.48
CA VAL A 792 8.91 -23.33 -23.81
C VAL A 792 9.73 -24.28 -22.94
N TYR A 793 9.47 -24.31 -21.62
CA TYR A 793 10.16 -25.21 -20.71
C TYR A 793 9.95 -26.69 -21.05
N LYS A 794 8.70 -27.11 -21.35
CA LYS A 794 8.41 -28.48 -21.81
C LYS A 794 9.16 -28.85 -23.08
N LYS A 795 9.33 -27.91 -24.00
CA LYS A 795 10.00 -28.14 -25.29
C LYS A 795 11.52 -28.24 -25.17
N TYR A 796 12.14 -27.40 -24.34
CA TYR A 796 13.60 -27.24 -24.29
C TYR A 796 14.25 -27.73 -22.99
N GLY A 797 13.48 -28.12 -21.97
CA GLY A 797 13.98 -28.50 -20.63
C GLY A 797 14.49 -27.33 -19.77
N GLN A 798 14.64 -26.15 -20.37
CA GLN A 798 15.04 -24.89 -19.75
C GLN A 798 14.49 -23.73 -20.58
N ILE A 799 14.52 -22.50 -20.07
CA ILE A 799 14.15 -21.30 -20.86
C ILE A 799 15.38 -20.82 -21.63
N PRO A 800 15.42 -20.86 -22.98
CA PRO A 800 16.55 -20.35 -23.74
C PRO A 800 16.70 -18.83 -23.61
N SER A 801 17.93 -18.32 -23.63
CA SER A 801 18.21 -16.87 -23.48
C SER A 801 17.52 -16.00 -24.52
N HIS A 802 17.41 -16.48 -25.78
CA HIS A 802 16.72 -15.76 -26.86
C HIS A 802 15.19 -15.65 -26.66
N CYS A 803 14.60 -16.51 -25.81
CA CYS A 803 13.17 -16.46 -25.48
C CYS A 803 12.83 -15.46 -24.38
N VAL A 804 13.81 -15.04 -23.56
CA VAL A 804 13.56 -14.23 -22.35
C VAL A 804 12.87 -12.91 -22.68
N ASP A 805 13.37 -12.17 -23.68
CA ASP A 805 12.78 -10.89 -24.11
C ASP A 805 11.33 -11.06 -24.58
N GLN A 806 11.05 -12.10 -25.36
CA GLN A 806 9.71 -12.37 -25.91
C GLN A 806 8.71 -12.78 -24.81
N LEU A 807 9.12 -13.71 -23.94
CA LEU A 807 8.31 -14.18 -22.82
C LEU A 807 8.02 -13.05 -21.81
N SER A 808 8.98 -12.14 -21.60
CA SER A 808 8.81 -10.96 -20.75
C SER A 808 7.84 -9.91 -21.31
N LYS A 809 7.50 -10.01 -22.60
CA LYS A 809 6.50 -9.18 -23.30
C LYS A 809 5.15 -9.89 -23.43
N GLY A 810 4.99 -11.06 -22.83
CA GLY A 810 3.77 -11.86 -22.85
C GLY A 810 3.56 -12.59 -24.17
N LEU A 811 4.63 -12.76 -24.96
CA LEU A 811 4.59 -13.40 -26.27
C LEU A 811 5.17 -14.82 -26.19
N LYS A 812 4.79 -15.67 -27.14
CA LYS A 812 5.40 -17.00 -27.32
C LYS A 812 6.83 -16.88 -27.83
N CYS A 813 7.65 -17.91 -27.63
CA CYS A 813 9.01 -17.92 -28.13
C CYS A 813 9.09 -18.34 -29.60
N PHE A 814 9.53 -17.42 -30.45
CA PHE A 814 9.88 -17.61 -31.85
C PHE A 814 11.30 -17.05 -32.11
N ARG A 815 11.65 -16.83 -33.39
CA ARG A 815 12.97 -16.31 -33.78
C ARG A 815 13.28 -14.94 -33.15
N ASP A 816 12.29 -14.04 -33.12
CA ASP A 816 12.41 -12.69 -32.57
C ASP A 816 11.05 -12.15 -32.07
N SER A 817 11.10 -11.00 -31.39
CA SER A 817 9.93 -10.33 -30.81
C SER A 817 8.87 -9.90 -31.83
N CYS A 818 9.27 -9.56 -33.07
CA CYS A 818 8.33 -9.17 -34.12
C CYS A 818 7.59 -10.37 -34.70
N ALA A 819 8.29 -11.50 -34.90
CA ALA A 819 7.69 -12.77 -35.31
C ALA A 819 6.68 -13.26 -34.27
N ALA A 820 7.06 -13.17 -32.99
CA ALA A 820 6.18 -13.53 -31.88
C ALA A 820 4.94 -12.65 -31.80
N LYS A 821 5.07 -11.34 -32.09
CA LYS A 821 3.92 -10.44 -32.12
C LYS A 821 3.01 -10.70 -33.33
N ALA A 822 3.59 -10.99 -34.49
CA ALA A 822 2.84 -11.38 -35.67
C ALA A 822 2.02 -12.66 -35.41
N ALA A 823 2.61 -13.64 -34.73
CA ALA A 823 1.90 -14.83 -34.25
C ALA A 823 0.73 -14.46 -33.33
N ASP A 824 0.98 -13.70 -32.25
CA ASP A 824 -0.04 -13.26 -31.28
C ASP A 824 -1.24 -12.56 -31.95
N VAL A 825 -0.96 -11.65 -32.88
CA VAL A 825 -1.99 -10.91 -33.60
C VAL A 825 -2.80 -11.85 -34.52
N PHE A 826 -2.16 -12.82 -35.17
CA PHE A 826 -2.84 -13.81 -36.00
C PHE A 826 -3.70 -14.78 -35.17
N GLU A 827 -3.18 -15.30 -34.06
CA GLU A 827 -3.92 -16.16 -33.13
C GLU A 827 -5.17 -15.47 -32.60
N LYS A 828 -5.05 -14.18 -32.23
CA LYS A 828 -6.18 -13.37 -31.74
C LYS A 828 -7.22 -13.07 -32.82
N ALA A 829 -6.80 -12.90 -34.07
CA ALA A 829 -7.70 -12.58 -35.17
C ALA A 829 -8.55 -13.80 -35.59
N TYR A 830 -7.94 -14.99 -35.60
CA TYR A 830 -8.58 -16.21 -36.12
C TYR A 830 -8.89 -17.27 -35.06
N ASN A 831 -8.60 -17.01 -33.79
CA ASN A 831 -8.80 -17.93 -32.66
C ASN A 831 -8.19 -19.33 -32.94
N THR A 832 -6.93 -19.35 -33.37
CA THR A 832 -6.18 -20.55 -33.77
C THR A 832 -4.83 -20.60 -33.06
N LYS A 833 -4.16 -21.76 -33.05
CA LYS A 833 -2.77 -21.89 -32.61
C LYS A 833 -1.81 -21.78 -33.80
N VAL A 834 -0.76 -21.00 -33.64
CA VAL A 834 0.38 -20.86 -34.55
C VAL A 834 1.52 -21.75 -34.08
N HIS A 835 2.13 -22.47 -35.03
CA HIS A 835 3.23 -23.40 -34.77
C HIS A 835 4.57 -22.85 -35.23
N GLU A 836 4.59 -22.18 -36.38
CA GLU A 836 5.81 -21.66 -37.00
C GLU A 836 5.55 -20.28 -37.60
N VAL A 837 6.53 -19.39 -37.45
CA VAL A 837 6.56 -18.07 -38.08
C VAL A 837 7.94 -17.81 -38.68
N TYR A 838 7.96 -17.41 -39.94
CA TYR A 838 9.16 -16.99 -40.64
C TYR A 838 8.98 -15.55 -41.14
N ILE A 839 9.90 -14.66 -40.79
CA ILE A 839 9.93 -13.31 -41.35
C ILE A 839 10.73 -13.36 -42.65
N ARG A 840 10.12 -12.90 -43.74
CA ARG A 840 10.81 -12.60 -44.99
C ARG A 840 11.15 -11.12 -44.99
N GLU A 841 12.44 -10.82 -45.07
CA GLU A 841 12.93 -9.47 -45.34
C GLU A 841 12.89 -9.30 -46.87
N ASP A 842 12.24 -8.23 -47.35
CA ASP A 842 12.25 -7.91 -48.78
C ASP A 842 13.70 -7.61 -49.20
N ASP A 843 14.15 -8.17 -50.32
CA ASP A 843 15.50 -7.96 -50.85
C ASP A 843 15.75 -6.45 -51.09
N ASP A 844 16.74 -5.93 -50.36
CA ASP A 844 17.26 -4.56 -50.35
C ASP A 844 17.68 -4.06 -51.75
N SER A 845 16.72 -3.54 -52.53
CA SER A 845 17.04 -2.81 -53.77
C SER A 845 16.25 -1.50 -53.97
N GLN A 846 15.37 -1.11 -53.04
CA GLN A 846 14.68 0.18 -53.09
C GLN A 846 15.04 1.06 -51.91
N TRP A 847 15.52 2.26 -52.21
CA TRP A 847 15.78 3.31 -51.25
C TRP A 847 14.64 4.33 -51.31
N PRO A 848 14.01 4.70 -50.18
CA PRO A 848 14.33 4.29 -48.80
C PRO A 848 13.82 2.89 -48.44
N PRO A 849 14.47 2.20 -47.47
CA PRO A 849 14.04 0.88 -47.03
C PRO A 849 12.60 0.90 -46.51
N SER A 850 11.81 -0.07 -46.95
CA SER A 850 10.44 -0.28 -46.47
C SER A 850 10.46 -0.75 -45.01
N ASP A 851 9.85 0.00 -44.10
CA ASP A 851 9.57 -0.42 -42.71
C ASP A 851 8.52 -1.56 -42.62
N THR A 852 8.09 -2.11 -43.77
CA THR A 852 7.10 -3.18 -43.86
C THR A 852 7.78 -4.53 -44.01
N LYS A 853 7.46 -5.46 -43.12
CA LYS A 853 7.93 -6.86 -43.11
C LYS A 853 6.78 -7.81 -43.41
N GLU A 854 7.09 -8.99 -43.94
CA GLU A 854 6.13 -10.08 -44.11
C GLU A 854 6.44 -11.24 -43.16
N ALA A 855 5.45 -11.70 -42.40
CA ALA A 855 5.54 -12.93 -41.63
C ALA A 855 4.67 -14.02 -42.26
N TRP A 856 5.29 -15.17 -42.50
CA TRP A 856 4.70 -16.38 -43.05
C TRP A 856 4.39 -17.32 -41.89
N ILE A 857 3.11 -17.64 -41.71
CA ILE A 857 2.57 -18.27 -40.51
C ILE A 857 1.96 -19.63 -40.88
N LYS A 858 2.40 -20.68 -40.18
CA LYS A 858 1.74 -21.99 -40.18
C LYS A 858 0.92 -22.16 -38.90
N SER A 859 -0.33 -22.59 -39.03
CA SER A 859 -1.29 -22.66 -37.92
C SER A 859 -2.30 -23.80 -38.08
N ASP A 860 -3.06 -24.09 -37.03
CA ASP A 860 -4.17 -25.06 -37.06
C ASP A 860 -5.34 -24.63 -37.95
N LEU A 861 -5.40 -23.36 -38.36
CA LEU A 861 -6.50 -22.80 -39.15
C LEU A 861 -6.61 -23.45 -40.54
N CYS A 862 -5.48 -23.84 -41.13
CA CYS A 862 -5.45 -24.33 -42.50
C CYS A 862 -4.21 -25.18 -42.80
N LYS A 863 -4.33 -26.08 -43.78
CA LYS A 863 -3.19 -26.83 -44.34
C LYS A 863 -2.42 -25.92 -45.30
N GLY A 864 -1.46 -25.14 -44.80
CA GLY A 864 -0.63 -24.23 -45.61
C GLY A 864 -0.17 -22.99 -44.83
N GLU A 865 0.28 -21.97 -45.55
CA GLU A 865 0.79 -20.72 -44.94
C GLU A 865 -0.19 -19.56 -45.15
N ALA A 866 -0.28 -18.71 -44.12
CA ALA A 866 -0.90 -17.40 -44.16
C ALA A 866 0.18 -16.32 -44.06
N VAL A 867 -0.04 -15.17 -44.69
CA VAL A 867 0.92 -14.06 -44.70
C VAL A 867 0.30 -12.88 -43.96
N ILE A 868 1.08 -12.29 -43.06
CA ILE A 868 0.77 -11.01 -42.42
C ILE A 868 1.82 -9.98 -42.83
N ARG A 869 1.37 -8.85 -43.38
CA ARG A 869 2.20 -7.67 -43.66
C ARG A 869 2.09 -6.70 -42.50
N PHE A 870 3.21 -6.25 -41.97
CA PHE A 870 3.22 -5.41 -40.77
C PHE A 870 4.43 -4.50 -40.69
N THR A 871 4.35 -3.50 -39.83
CA THR A 871 5.51 -2.70 -39.37
C THR A 871 5.76 -3.00 -37.90
N CYS A 872 7.02 -3.25 -37.53
CA CYS A 872 7.40 -3.58 -36.16
C CYS A 872 8.78 -3.05 -35.80
N ASN A 873 8.91 -2.57 -34.56
CA ASN A 873 10.19 -2.26 -33.93
C ASN A 873 10.39 -3.24 -32.76
N GLU A 874 11.44 -4.06 -32.80
CA GLU A 874 11.72 -5.07 -31.76
C GLU A 874 11.82 -4.49 -30.35
N ARG A 875 12.27 -3.24 -30.23
CA ARG A 875 12.38 -2.51 -28.95
C ARG A 875 11.06 -1.90 -28.48
N LYS A 876 10.09 -1.71 -29.37
CA LYS A 876 8.76 -1.13 -29.10
C LYS A 876 7.69 -1.93 -29.83
N VAL A 877 7.52 -3.18 -29.38
CA VAL A 877 6.59 -4.12 -30.00
C VAL A 877 5.13 -3.65 -29.87
N GLU A 878 4.83 -2.76 -28.90
CA GLU A 878 3.53 -2.09 -28.82
C GLU A 878 3.18 -1.24 -30.06
N ASN A 879 4.17 -0.80 -30.83
CA ASN A 879 3.95 -0.04 -32.07
C ASN A 879 3.70 -0.94 -33.30
N PHE A 880 3.51 -2.25 -33.10
CA PHE A 880 3.21 -3.18 -34.17
C PHE A 880 1.92 -2.79 -34.89
N ARG A 881 2.00 -2.61 -36.22
CA ARG A 881 0.85 -2.27 -37.06
C ARG A 881 0.68 -3.32 -38.14
N THR A 882 -0.47 -3.96 -38.17
CA THR A 882 -0.87 -4.85 -39.28
C THR A 882 -1.40 -4.03 -40.44
N HIS A 883 -0.85 -4.24 -41.63
CA HIS A 883 -1.34 -3.64 -42.87
C HIS A 883 -2.32 -4.57 -43.59
N SER A 884 -1.99 -5.87 -43.66
CA SER A 884 -2.86 -6.86 -44.29
C SER A 884 -2.61 -8.27 -43.76
N MET A 885 -3.65 -9.10 -43.79
CA MET A 885 -3.59 -10.55 -43.57
C MET A 885 -4.30 -11.25 -44.72
N TYR A 886 -3.67 -12.27 -45.30
CA TYR A 886 -4.26 -13.09 -46.36
C TYR A 886 -3.71 -14.52 -46.35
N GLY A 887 -4.51 -15.48 -46.82
CA GLY A 887 -4.05 -16.86 -46.99
C GLY A 887 -3.21 -16.99 -48.26
N PHE A 888 -2.01 -17.56 -48.18
CA PHE A 888 -1.24 -17.88 -49.38
C PHE A 888 -1.79 -19.16 -50.02
N HIS A 889 -1.98 -20.19 -49.20
CA HIS A 889 -2.54 -21.46 -49.65
C HIS A 889 -4.07 -21.40 -49.81
N LYS A 890 -4.63 -22.19 -50.74
CA LYS A 890 -6.08 -22.22 -51.07
C LYS A 890 -6.96 -22.57 -49.86
N SER A 891 -6.48 -23.45 -48.97
CA SER A 891 -7.16 -23.79 -47.71
C SER A 891 -7.21 -22.59 -46.75
N CYS A 892 -6.13 -21.81 -46.66
CA CYS A 892 -6.04 -20.62 -45.81
C CYS A 892 -6.90 -19.48 -46.33
N ARG A 893 -6.95 -19.27 -47.66
CA ARG A 893 -7.86 -18.29 -48.29
C ARG A 893 -9.32 -18.54 -47.94
N ARG A 894 -9.74 -19.80 -48.06
CA ARG A 894 -11.09 -20.24 -47.67
C ARG A 894 -11.36 -20.05 -46.18
N ALA A 895 -10.42 -20.40 -45.30
CA ALA A 895 -10.58 -20.28 -43.85
C ALA A 895 -10.59 -18.82 -43.37
N MET A 896 -9.85 -17.93 -44.04
CA MET A 896 -9.73 -16.51 -43.67
C MET A 896 -10.77 -15.62 -44.37
N GLY A 897 -11.58 -16.17 -45.29
CA GLY A 897 -12.60 -15.43 -46.03
C GLY A 897 -12.04 -14.41 -47.04
N LYS A 898 -10.82 -14.64 -47.55
CA LYS A 898 -10.13 -13.76 -48.51
C LYS A 898 -9.44 -14.54 -49.61
#